data_AF-A0ABD2X6M1-F1
#
_entry.id   AF-A0ABD2X6M1-F1
#
_cell.length_a   1.000
_cell.length_b   1.000
_cell.length_c   1.000
_cell.angle_alpha   90.00
_cell.angle_beta   90.00
_cell.angle_gamma   90.00
#
_symmetry.space_group_name_H-M   'P 1'
#
loop_
_entity.id
_entity.type
_entity.pdbx_description
1 polymer ?
#
loop_
_entity_poly.entity_id
_entity_poly.type
_entity_poly.pdbx_seq_one_letter_code
_entity_poly.pdbx_strand_id
1 'polypeptide(L)'
;MASATVIKDILGIGKKASSNGNNPRVKSSSSSSSIGATDAAQGHPRREEDKVDGPVKTTLAAAASCSSTSSHSIESQQQRTTRGSSRKRKMCDSQAGPDSCCLSLQNGAVQPLLTDLYQITMAYAYWKNGKMKDHAVFDLFFRRNPFHGEFTIFAGLEECLKFLDKFRYTDSDIEYLRSTMPTSVEPEFFDFLKSLTANDILLYAVEEGSVVFPRVPLLRVEGPLIMVQLLETTLLNLVNFASLMATNAARYRMVAGKSVSLLEFGLRRAQGPDGGLSASKYSYIGGFDGTSNVLAGKLYQIPVSGTHAHAYIISYTSFNDLHTKMLAHKDTGEEIDILELACEYRDQIATDVGAIASEASEGELAALISYAIAFPDGFMALVDTYDVKSVTSAKRQANVDSLKLTKKALTNGNNKISRTTVAKHDSNLSAGSTWSDKSGLLRHDELGELYVRSGLLNFCAVALALHDIGYRAIGIRIDSGDLAYLSQAAREIFSKIAKKFDLPWFAKLTIVASNDINEETIVSLNEQNHRIDCFGIGTHLVTCQKQPALGCVYKLVEINNQPRIKLSQEVGKVTMPGRKAAYRLYGADGHALIDLLQRVEEDAPEVGQKILCRHPFEESKRAYVIPSKVEALHKLYWENGKILYKLPTLLETKNRVKASLATLRNDIKRNLNPTPYKVSVSDNLYSFIHDLWLQNAPIGELS
;
A
#
# COMPACT_ATOMS: atom_id res chain seq x y z
N MET A 1 27.80 53.73 -30.65
CA MET A 1 28.73 54.45 -29.75
C MET A 1 28.01 54.75 -28.45
N ALA A 2 28.71 55.01 -27.35
CA ALA A 2 28.10 55.25 -26.04
C ALA A 2 27.73 56.72 -25.82
N SER A 3 26.67 56.96 -25.03
CA SER A 3 26.54 58.12 -24.13
C SER A 3 25.53 57.78 -23.01
N ALA A 4 25.47 58.58 -21.95
CA ALA A 4 24.72 58.27 -20.72
C ALA A 4 24.24 59.55 -19.99
N THR A 5 23.45 59.36 -18.91
CA THR A 5 22.91 60.41 -17.99
C THR A 5 21.71 61.17 -18.61
N VAL A 6 20.64 61.54 -17.90
CA VAL A 6 20.54 62.54 -16.80
C VAL A 6 19.22 62.39 -15.98
N ILE A 7 19.32 62.27 -14.64
CA ILE A 7 18.65 63.05 -13.53
C ILE A 7 17.16 63.49 -13.70
N LYS A 8 16.23 63.53 -12.70
CA LYS A 8 16.00 62.95 -11.33
C LYS A 8 14.63 63.45 -10.79
N ASP A 9 14.09 62.71 -9.80
CA ASP A 9 13.36 63.13 -8.58
C ASP A 9 12.32 64.29 -8.57
N ILE A 10 11.04 63.90 -8.45
CA ILE A 10 9.90 64.64 -7.86
C ILE A 10 8.96 63.56 -7.26
N LEU A 11 8.39 63.58 -6.04
CA LEU A 11 8.55 64.27 -4.73
C LEU A 11 7.91 63.31 -3.67
N GLY A 12 8.06 63.43 -2.34
CA GLY A 12 8.90 64.30 -1.52
C GLY A 12 8.39 64.50 -0.07
N ILE A 13 9.02 63.83 0.92
CA ILE A 13 9.14 64.22 2.37
C ILE A 13 7.84 64.23 3.24
N GLY A 14 7.80 63.78 4.51
CA GLY A 14 8.76 63.06 5.38
C GLY A 14 8.51 63.19 6.91
N LYS A 15 9.36 62.54 7.73
CA LYS A 15 9.71 62.78 9.18
C LYS A 15 8.68 62.69 10.35
N LYS A 16 8.80 61.60 11.13
CA LYS A 16 8.91 61.44 12.62
C LYS A 16 8.33 62.47 13.64
N ALA A 17 7.49 61.97 14.57
CA ALA A 17 7.49 62.14 16.05
C ALA A 17 6.59 61.02 16.67
N SER A 18 6.87 60.30 17.77
CA SER A 18 6.95 60.67 19.21
C SER A 18 5.62 61.25 19.77
N SER A 19 4.96 60.75 20.82
CA SER A 19 5.38 59.92 21.99
C SER A 19 4.24 59.15 22.73
N ASN A 20 4.59 58.12 23.51
CA ASN A 20 3.97 57.58 24.77
C ASN A 20 2.43 57.40 24.93
N GLY A 21 1.97 56.25 25.48
CA GLY A 21 0.58 56.18 26.00
C GLY A 21 -0.11 54.87 26.46
N ASN A 22 0.56 53.90 27.12
CA ASN A 22 -0.03 52.86 28.01
C ASN A 22 -1.19 51.90 27.60
N ASN A 23 -1.11 50.68 28.17
CA ASN A 23 -2.21 49.75 28.51
C ASN A 23 -2.82 48.85 27.39
N PRO A 24 -3.59 47.76 27.72
CA PRO A 24 -2.94 46.45 27.74
C PRO A 24 -3.69 45.31 26.99
N ARG A 25 -3.15 44.09 27.11
CA ARG A 25 -3.66 42.79 26.63
C ARG A 25 -5.19 42.65 26.58
N VAL A 26 -5.70 42.28 25.40
CA VAL A 26 -6.92 41.47 25.25
C VAL A 26 -6.58 40.26 24.37
N LYS A 27 -7.10 39.07 24.71
CA LYS A 27 -7.11 37.89 23.83
C LYS A 27 -8.42 37.90 23.04
N SER A 28 -8.37 37.75 21.73
CA SER A 28 -9.54 37.41 20.90
C SER A 28 -9.38 36.00 20.34
N SER A 29 -10.26 35.09 20.78
CA SER A 29 -10.34 33.71 20.29
C SER A 29 -11.40 33.59 19.21
N SER A 30 -11.01 33.19 17.99
CA SER A 30 -11.93 33.02 16.86
C SER A 30 -12.54 31.62 16.81
N SER A 31 -13.82 31.52 17.18
CA SER A 31 -14.82 30.60 16.64
C SER A 31 -14.43 29.12 16.42
N SER A 32 -14.76 28.28 17.39
CA SER A 32 -15.06 26.85 17.19
C SER A 32 -16.48 26.57 17.70
N SER A 33 -17.40 26.17 16.83
CA SER A 33 -18.80 25.92 17.17
C SER A 33 -19.18 24.45 16.97
N SER A 34 -19.02 23.65 18.03
CA SER A 34 -19.57 22.30 18.14
C SER A 34 -21.04 22.36 18.59
N ILE A 35 -21.91 21.55 17.98
CA ILE A 35 -23.20 21.17 18.58
C ILE A 35 -23.32 19.65 18.50
N GLY A 36 -23.29 19.01 19.67
CA GLY A 36 -23.80 17.66 19.87
C GLY A 36 -25.21 17.72 20.47
N ALA A 37 -25.97 16.63 20.40
CA ALA A 37 -27.32 16.54 20.94
C ALA A 37 -27.33 16.10 22.42
N THR A 38 -28.36 16.52 23.17
CA THR A 38 -29.14 15.67 24.11
C THR A 38 -30.45 16.36 24.53
N ASP A 39 -31.57 15.75 24.15
CA ASP A 39 -32.80 15.44 24.92
C ASP A 39 -33.56 16.41 25.86
N ALA A 40 -34.89 16.22 25.79
CA ALA A 40 -35.89 16.17 26.88
C ALA A 40 -36.66 17.43 27.40
N ALA A 41 -37.86 17.61 26.83
CA ALA A 41 -39.16 17.36 27.48
C ALA A 41 -40.05 18.49 28.10
N GLN A 42 -41.38 18.24 27.99
CA GLN A 42 -42.56 18.81 28.68
C GLN A 42 -43.08 20.23 28.33
N GLY A 43 -44.42 20.35 28.17
CA GLY A 43 -45.14 21.64 28.04
C GLY A 43 -46.45 21.63 27.22
N HIS A 44 -47.52 20.98 27.70
CA HIS A 44 -48.88 20.99 27.10
C HIS A 44 -49.80 22.03 27.80
N PRO A 45 -51.12 22.24 27.50
CA PRO A 45 -52.12 21.41 26.78
C PRO A 45 -52.71 22.17 25.54
N ARG A 46 -53.93 22.00 24.97
CA ARG A 46 -55.20 21.30 25.30
C ARG A 46 -55.98 20.89 24.01
N ARG A 47 -56.76 19.80 24.10
CA ARG A 47 -58.14 19.54 23.57
C ARG A 47 -58.48 19.77 22.08
N GLU A 48 -59.43 19.06 21.47
CA GLU A 48 -60.62 18.35 22.03
C GLU A 48 -60.60 16.80 21.92
N GLU A 49 -61.71 16.19 22.35
CA GLU A 49 -61.94 14.74 22.52
C GLU A 49 -62.75 14.21 21.27
N ASP A 50 -62.91 12.92 20.97
CA ASP A 50 -63.62 11.91 21.79
C ASP A 50 -63.24 10.43 21.48
N LYS A 51 -63.93 9.51 22.17
CA LYS A 51 -63.68 8.06 22.43
C LYS A 51 -63.95 7.16 21.18
N VAL A 52 -63.63 5.85 21.12
CA VAL A 52 -63.92 4.73 22.06
C VAL A 52 -62.90 3.57 21.96
N ASP A 53 -62.83 2.80 23.06
CA ASP A 53 -62.23 1.47 23.32
C ASP A 53 -62.17 0.48 22.12
N GLY A 54 -61.36 -0.58 22.09
CA GLY A 54 -60.68 -1.30 23.19
C GLY A 54 -59.74 -2.43 22.67
N PRO A 55 -59.19 -3.30 23.54
CA PRO A 55 -57.77 -3.67 23.39
C PRO A 55 -57.39 -5.13 23.03
N VAL A 56 -56.34 -5.23 22.20
CA VAL A 56 -55.11 -6.06 22.40
C VAL A 56 -55.23 -7.59 22.57
N LYS A 57 -54.67 -8.35 21.61
CA LYS A 57 -53.48 -9.22 21.81
C LYS A 57 -52.91 -9.84 20.51
N THR A 58 -51.59 -9.98 20.46
CA THR A 58 -50.82 -10.71 19.43
C THR A 58 -50.30 -12.03 19.99
N THR A 59 -50.39 -13.14 19.24
CA THR A 59 -49.59 -14.36 19.51
C THR A 59 -49.39 -15.25 18.27
N LEU A 60 -48.11 -15.38 17.89
CA LEU A 60 -47.38 -16.56 17.37
C LEU A 60 -48.11 -17.77 16.71
N ALA A 61 -47.60 -18.09 15.51
CA ALA A 61 -47.16 -19.41 15.02
C ALA A 61 -48.14 -20.61 14.83
N ALA A 62 -48.15 -21.16 13.60
CA ALA A 62 -48.25 -22.60 13.28
C ALA A 62 -47.90 -22.83 11.79
N ALA A 63 -47.73 -24.09 11.35
CA ALA A 63 -47.38 -24.47 9.97
C ALA A 63 -48.32 -25.53 9.37
N ALA A 64 -48.53 -25.47 8.06
CA ALA A 64 -49.09 -26.51 7.18
C ALA A 64 -48.69 -26.13 5.72
N SER A 65 -47.98 -26.92 4.91
CA SER A 65 -48.24 -28.28 4.40
C SER A 65 -49.41 -28.37 3.40
N CYS A 66 -49.11 -28.61 2.12
CA CYS A 66 -50.01 -29.28 1.18
C CYS A 66 -49.21 -29.98 0.07
N SER A 67 -49.73 -31.08 -0.47
CA SER A 67 -48.95 -32.00 -1.32
C SER A 67 -49.83 -32.90 -2.20
N SER A 68 -49.49 -33.02 -3.48
CA SER A 68 -49.85 -34.15 -4.36
C SER A 68 -48.85 -34.19 -5.53
N THR A 69 -48.07 -35.24 -5.83
CA THR A 69 -48.29 -36.70 -5.99
C THR A 69 -48.92 -37.11 -7.33
N SER A 70 -48.09 -37.68 -8.20
CA SER A 70 -48.44 -38.86 -8.99
C SER A 70 -47.20 -39.76 -9.14
N SER A 71 -47.41 -41.07 -9.25
CA SER A 71 -46.38 -42.11 -9.10
C SER A 71 -46.89 -43.44 -9.65
N HIS A 72 -46.03 -44.31 -10.21
CA HIS A 72 -46.15 -45.78 -10.28
C HIS A 72 -44.89 -46.35 -11.00
N SER A 73 -43.98 -47.05 -10.30
CA SER A 73 -43.84 -48.52 -10.09
C SER A 73 -43.20 -49.28 -11.28
N ILE A 74 -42.07 -50.02 -11.16
CA ILE A 74 -41.73 -51.20 -10.31
C ILE A 74 -42.51 -52.46 -10.77
N GLU A 75 -41.93 -53.62 -11.09
CA GLU A 75 -40.52 -54.10 -11.17
C GLU A 75 -40.28 -54.80 -12.57
N SER A 76 -39.51 -55.87 -12.88
CA SER A 76 -38.72 -56.87 -12.12
C SER A 76 -37.39 -57.31 -12.81
N GLN A 77 -37.09 -58.62 -12.89
CA GLN A 77 -35.75 -59.20 -13.10
C GLN A 77 -35.63 -60.10 -14.35
N GLN A 78 -34.46 -60.12 -15.01
CA GLN A 78 -33.56 -61.30 -15.10
C GLN A 78 -32.29 -61.02 -15.96
N GLN A 79 -31.38 -62.01 -16.11
CA GLN A 79 -29.95 -61.80 -16.40
C GLN A 79 -29.45 -62.29 -17.79
N ARG A 80 -28.23 -61.83 -18.17
CA ARG A 80 -27.29 -62.35 -19.20
C ARG A 80 -27.75 -62.18 -20.67
N THR A 81 -26.96 -61.61 -21.59
CA THR A 81 -25.55 -61.94 -21.90
C THR A 81 -24.75 -60.80 -22.59
N THR A 82 -23.43 -60.80 -22.33
CA THR A 82 -22.28 -60.28 -23.11
C THR A 82 -22.48 -59.41 -24.38
N ARG A 83 -22.00 -58.15 -24.34
CA ARG A 83 -20.91 -57.55 -25.17
C ARG A 83 -20.95 -56.01 -25.15
N GLY A 84 -20.26 -55.39 -24.19
CA GLY A 84 -20.14 -53.93 -24.09
C GLY A 84 -19.03 -53.36 -24.99
N SER A 85 -19.38 -52.49 -25.94
CA SER A 85 -18.41 -51.73 -26.75
C SER A 85 -18.22 -50.32 -26.17
N SER A 86 -17.22 -50.14 -25.30
CA SER A 86 -16.96 -48.87 -24.61
C SER A 86 -16.40 -47.78 -25.53
N ARG A 87 -17.28 -46.96 -26.14
CA ARG A 87 -16.89 -45.69 -26.79
C ARG A 87 -16.32 -44.72 -25.74
N LYS A 88 -14.99 -44.62 -25.69
CA LYS A 88 -14.29 -43.57 -24.91
C LYS A 88 -14.79 -42.19 -25.34
N ARG A 89 -15.21 -41.35 -24.38
CA ARG A 89 -15.34 -39.91 -24.62
C ARG A 89 -13.93 -39.35 -24.81
N LYS A 90 -13.68 -38.63 -25.91
CA LYS A 90 -12.47 -37.82 -26.04
C LYS A 90 -12.60 -36.64 -25.07
N MET A 91 -11.69 -36.56 -24.10
CA MET A 91 -11.26 -35.25 -23.61
C MET A 91 -10.57 -34.52 -24.77
N CYS A 92 -10.75 -33.21 -24.86
CA CYS A 92 -10.06 -32.40 -25.86
C CYS A 92 -8.78 -31.86 -25.22
N ASP A 93 -7.63 -32.34 -25.66
CA ASP A 93 -6.34 -31.76 -25.27
C ASP A 93 -6.20 -30.37 -25.88
N SER A 94 -6.47 -29.33 -25.09
CA SER A 94 -5.99 -27.98 -25.37
C SER A 94 -4.71 -27.75 -24.56
N GLN A 95 -3.57 -27.70 -25.26
CA GLN A 95 -2.27 -27.35 -24.67
C GLN A 95 -2.21 -25.85 -24.36
N ALA A 96 -3.02 -25.42 -23.39
CA ALA A 96 -2.97 -24.11 -22.77
C ALA A 96 -1.93 -24.12 -21.64
N GLY A 97 -0.77 -23.50 -21.88
CA GLY A 97 0.23 -23.29 -20.82
C GLY A 97 -0.34 -22.37 -19.71
N PRO A 98 0.16 -22.45 -18.46
CA PRO A 98 -0.40 -21.72 -17.32
C PRO A 98 -0.51 -20.20 -17.55
N ASP A 99 0.43 -19.61 -18.30
CA ASP A 99 0.41 -18.21 -18.77
C ASP A 99 -0.94 -17.77 -19.40
N SER A 100 -1.62 -18.63 -20.17
CA SER A 100 -2.80 -18.21 -20.94
C SER A 100 -4.06 -18.06 -20.10
N CYS A 101 -4.07 -18.55 -18.85
CA CYS A 101 -5.20 -18.39 -17.94
C CYS A 101 -5.32 -16.93 -17.43
N CYS A 102 -4.19 -16.30 -17.10
CA CYS A 102 -4.15 -14.94 -16.54
C CYS A 102 -4.62 -13.84 -17.51
N LEU A 103 -4.63 -14.10 -18.83
CA LEU A 103 -5.11 -13.16 -19.85
C LEU A 103 -6.64 -13.18 -20.05
N SER A 104 -7.32 -14.29 -19.72
CA SER A 104 -8.78 -14.39 -19.95
C SER A 104 -9.60 -13.74 -18.82
N LEU A 105 -9.10 -13.84 -17.59
CA LEU A 105 -9.71 -13.32 -16.37
C LEU A 105 -9.59 -11.79 -16.27
N GLN A 106 -10.70 -11.12 -16.58
CA GLN A 106 -10.89 -9.68 -16.48
C GLN A 106 -11.60 -9.32 -15.17
N ASN A 107 -11.25 -8.17 -14.57
CA ASN A 107 -12.08 -7.55 -13.53
C ASN A 107 -13.42 -7.08 -14.16
N GLY A 108 -14.51 -7.77 -13.83
CA GLY A 108 -15.85 -7.49 -14.39
C GLY A 108 -16.44 -6.11 -14.05
N ALA A 109 -15.84 -5.34 -13.13
CA ALA A 109 -16.22 -3.95 -12.91
C ALA A 109 -15.62 -2.98 -13.96
N VAL A 110 -14.60 -3.41 -14.72
CA VAL A 110 -13.87 -2.58 -15.69
C VAL A 110 -14.54 -2.70 -17.07
N GLN A 111 -15.49 -1.81 -17.31
CA GLN A 111 -16.38 -1.75 -18.47
C GLN A 111 -16.66 -0.28 -18.88
N PRO A 112 -17.25 0.02 -20.06
CA PRO A 112 -17.46 1.40 -20.51
C PRO A 112 -18.36 2.28 -19.62
N LEU A 113 -19.19 1.68 -18.75
CA LEU A 113 -19.95 2.39 -17.71
C LEU A 113 -19.13 2.70 -16.43
N LEU A 114 -17.86 2.29 -16.32
CA LEU A 114 -16.94 2.75 -15.27
C LEU A 114 -16.41 4.15 -15.62
N THR A 115 -17.35 5.09 -15.75
CA THR A 115 -17.13 6.46 -16.21
C THR A 115 -18.16 7.40 -15.58
N ASP A 116 -17.87 8.70 -15.56
CA ASP A 116 -18.80 9.68 -15.00
C ASP A 116 -19.88 10.08 -16.02
N LEU A 117 -21.10 10.38 -15.56
CA LEU A 117 -22.21 10.79 -16.45
C LEU A 117 -21.86 12.00 -17.35
N TYR A 118 -20.99 12.91 -16.87
CA TYR A 118 -20.55 14.06 -17.66
C TYR A 118 -19.68 13.66 -18.88
N GLN A 119 -19.04 12.48 -18.86
CA GLN A 119 -18.31 11.96 -20.03
C GLN A 119 -19.28 11.59 -21.15
N ILE A 120 -20.44 11.00 -20.81
CA ILE A 120 -21.50 10.66 -21.77
C ILE A 120 -22.17 11.93 -22.32
N THR A 121 -22.44 12.94 -21.49
CA THR A 121 -23.05 14.20 -21.97
C THR A 121 -22.09 15.04 -22.82
N MET A 122 -20.77 15.00 -22.54
CA MET A 122 -19.75 15.58 -23.44
C MET A 122 -19.65 14.80 -24.76
N ALA A 123 -19.67 13.47 -24.73
CA ALA A 123 -19.68 12.64 -25.93
C ALA A 123 -20.89 12.96 -26.84
N TYR A 124 -22.07 13.12 -26.25
CA TYR A 124 -23.29 13.57 -26.94
C TYR A 124 -23.13 14.99 -27.53
N ALA A 125 -22.61 15.94 -26.76
CA ALA A 125 -22.38 17.31 -27.24
C ALA A 125 -21.37 17.37 -28.40
N TYR A 126 -20.34 16.52 -28.40
CA TYR A 126 -19.40 16.37 -29.51
C TYR A 126 -20.05 15.71 -30.73
N TRP A 127 -20.82 14.63 -30.53
CA TRP A 127 -21.57 13.95 -31.60
C TRP A 127 -22.55 14.90 -32.30
N LYS A 128 -23.36 15.61 -31.53
CA LYS A 128 -24.37 16.57 -32.01
C LYS A 128 -23.78 17.78 -32.73
N ASN A 129 -22.54 18.14 -32.42
CA ASN A 129 -21.77 19.18 -33.10
C ASN A 129 -20.85 18.62 -34.21
N GLY A 130 -21.10 17.39 -34.69
CA GLY A 130 -20.38 16.77 -35.81
C GLY A 130 -18.92 16.38 -35.55
N LYS A 131 -18.42 16.52 -34.31
CA LYS A 131 -17.00 16.37 -33.93
C LYS A 131 -16.51 14.91 -33.88
N MET A 132 -17.31 13.97 -34.40
CA MET A 132 -16.98 12.53 -34.48
C MET A 132 -15.68 12.24 -35.24
N LYS A 133 -15.31 13.11 -36.20
CA LYS A 133 -14.11 12.98 -37.04
C LYS A 133 -12.89 13.73 -36.52
N ASP A 134 -13.00 14.44 -35.40
CA ASP A 134 -11.83 15.13 -34.82
C ASP A 134 -10.86 14.12 -34.23
N HIS A 135 -9.57 14.24 -34.58
CA HIS A 135 -8.50 13.44 -34.00
C HIS A 135 -7.88 14.21 -32.82
N ALA A 136 -7.76 13.58 -31.66
CA ALA A 136 -7.29 14.22 -30.44
C ALA A 136 -6.19 13.40 -29.74
N VAL A 137 -5.36 14.09 -28.96
CA VAL A 137 -4.25 13.51 -28.20
C VAL A 137 -4.37 13.93 -26.73
N PHE A 138 -4.33 12.96 -25.84
CA PHE A 138 -4.34 13.14 -24.39
C PHE A 138 -3.10 12.51 -23.74
N ASP A 139 -2.43 13.24 -22.85
CA ASP A 139 -1.39 12.69 -21.97
C ASP A 139 -1.99 12.40 -20.57
N LEU A 140 -1.70 11.23 -20.00
CA LEU A 140 -1.98 10.87 -18.59
C LEU A 140 -0.71 11.06 -17.76
N PHE A 141 -0.69 11.97 -16.79
CA PHE A 141 0.47 12.22 -15.93
C PHE A 141 0.06 12.65 -14.52
N PHE A 142 0.96 12.58 -13.54
CA PHE A 142 0.71 13.06 -12.17
C PHE A 142 1.52 14.33 -11.85
N ARG A 143 1.09 15.09 -10.83
CA ARG A 143 1.66 16.42 -10.51
C ARG A 143 2.69 16.46 -9.39
N ARG A 144 2.72 15.47 -8.50
CA ARG A 144 3.64 15.34 -7.36
C ARG A 144 3.86 13.87 -7.03
N ASN A 145 5.10 13.48 -6.71
CA ASN A 145 5.37 12.15 -6.17
C ASN A 145 4.61 11.92 -4.84
N PRO A 146 4.14 10.69 -4.54
CA PRO A 146 3.34 10.44 -3.35
C PRO A 146 4.19 10.29 -2.09
N PHE A 147 3.53 10.33 -0.92
CA PHE A 147 4.11 10.02 0.40
C PHE A 147 5.25 10.94 0.88
N HIS A 148 5.45 12.08 0.17
CA HIS A 148 6.62 12.96 0.25
C HIS A 148 7.96 12.31 -0.21
N GLY A 149 7.89 11.25 -1.02
CA GLY A 149 9.04 10.73 -1.75
C GLY A 149 9.34 11.54 -3.02
N GLU A 150 10.42 11.21 -3.73
CA GLU A 150 10.79 11.82 -5.02
C GLU A 150 10.79 10.86 -6.21
N PHE A 151 10.11 9.72 -6.08
CA PHE A 151 9.87 8.79 -7.18
C PHE A 151 8.46 8.20 -7.10
N THR A 152 7.96 7.71 -8.23
CA THR A 152 6.74 6.90 -8.33
C THR A 152 7.04 5.67 -9.18
N ILE A 153 6.42 4.52 -8.87
CA ILE A 153 6.45 3.32 -9.72
C ILE A 153 5.21 3.33 -10.61
N PHE A 154 5.38 3.23 -11.92
CA PHE A 154 4.26 3.13 -12.84
C PHE A 154 3.67 1.71 -12.84
N ALA A 155 2.36 1.61 -12.65
CA ALA A 155 1.61 0.35 -12.77
C ALA A 155 0.15 0.60 -13.21
N GLY A 156 -0.52 -0.47 -13.66
CA GLY A 156 -1.90 -0.50 -14.14
C GLY A 156 -2.05 -0.72 -15.65
N LEU A 157 -0.95 -0.77 -16.42
CA LEU A 157 -0.97 -0.85 -17.88
C LEU A 157 -1.64 -2.14 -18.40
N GLU A 158 -1.37 -3.28 -17.75
CA GLU A 158 -2.02 -4.55 -18.09
C GLU A 158 -3.55 -4.44 -18.12
N GLU A 159 -4.16 -3.85 -17.08
CA GLU A 159 -5.62 -3.73 -16.98
C GLU A 159 -6.17 -2.65 -17.92
N CYS A 160 -5.41 -1.58 -18.19
CA CYS A 160 -5.75 -0.61 -19.23
C CYS A 160 -5.82 -1.27 -20.63
N LEU A 161 -4.89 -2.17 -20.95
CA LEU A 161 -4.87 -2.85 -22.25
C LEU A 161 -5.99 -3.90 -22.37
N LYS A 162 -6.27 -4.66 -21.29
CA LYS A 162 -7.44 -5.56 -21.21
C LYS A 162 -8.78 -4.80 -21.35
N PHE A 163 -8.84 -3.57 -20.85
CA PHE A 163 -10.02 -2.71 -21.01
C PHE A 163 -10.23 -2.25 -22.46
N LEU A 164 -9.17 -1.86 -23.18
CA LEU A 164 -9.29 -1.50 -24.61
C LEU A 164 -9.70 -2.70 -25.47
N ASP A 165 -9.08 -3.86 -25.26
CA ASP A 165 -9.40 -5.13 -25.94
C ASP A 165 -10.90 -5.47 -25.90
N LYS A 166 -11.54 -5.19 -24.75
CA LYS A 166 -12.92 -5.56 -24.48
C LYS A 166 -13.87 -4.36 -24.38
N PHE A 167 -13.45 -3.16 -24.81
CA PHE A 167 -14.28 -1.96 -24.80
C PHE A 167 -15.45 -2.11 -25.79
N ARG A 168 -16.64 -2.46 -25.32
CA ARG A 168 -17.91 -2.45 -26.08
C ARG A 168 -19.06 -2.15 -25.11
N TYR A 169 -20.03 -1.33 -25.53
CA TYR A 169 -21.29 -1.18 -24.78
C TYR A 169 -22.21 -2.37 -25.06
N THR A 170 -22.80 -2.94 -24.02
CA THR A 170 -23.84 -3.98 -24.12
C THR A 170 -25.22 -3.36 -24.37
N ASP A 171 -26.17 -4.17 -24.84
CA ASP A 171 -27.57 -3.71 -25.01
C ASP A 171 -28.17 -3.20 -23.69
N SER A 172 -27.83 -3.83 -22.56
CA SER A 172 -28.19 -3.37 -21.22
C SER A 172 -27.59 -2.01 -20.85
N ASP A 173 -26.35 -1.73 -21.24
CA ASP A 173 -25.71 -0.43 -20.97
C ASP A 173 -26.39 0.68 -21.78
N ILE A 174 -26.74 0.39 -23.03
CA ILE A 174 -27.39 1.32 -23.93
C ILE A 174 -28.82 1.65 -23.47
N GLU A 175 -29.58 0.67 -23.01
CA GLU A 175 -30.92 0.90 -22.44
C GLU A 175 -30.86 1.65 -21.09
N TYR A 176 -29.87 1.33 -20.24
CA TYR A 176 -29.62 2.09 -19.03
C TYR A 176 -29.27 3.57 -19.32
N LEU A 177 -28.40 3.84 -20.30
CA LEU A 177 -28.09 5.21 -20.71
C LEU A 177 -29.31 5.90 -21.33
N ARG A 178 -30.14 5.20 -22.10
CA ARG A 178 -31.40 5.72 -22.67
C ARG A 178 -32.40 6.13 -21.60
N SER A 179 -32.50 5.39 -20.50
CA SER A 179 -33.36 5.74 -19.36
C SER A 179 -32.79 6.82 -18.45
N THR A 180 -31.47 7.05 -18.46
CA THR A 180 -30.76 8.01 -17.59
C THR A 180 -30.56 9.37 -18.23
N MET A 181 -30.41 9.43 -19.56
CA MET A 181 -30.21 10.66 -20.31
C MET A 181 -31.54 11.40 -20.58
N PRO A 182 -31.53 12.72 -20.81
CA PRO A 182 -32.75 13.46 -21.15
C PRO A 182 -33.45 12.94 -22.41
N THR A 183 -34.77 12.96 -22.44
CA THR A 183 -35.60 12.53 -23.59
C THR A 183 -35.44 13.39 -24.86
N SER A 184 -34.63 14.45 -24.79
CA SER A 184 -34.22 15.31 -25.91
C SER A 184 -32.90 14.89 -26.57
N VAL A 185 -32.35 13.73 -26.22
CA VAL A 185 -31.20 13.10 -26.87
C VAL A 185 -31.67 12.25 -28.04
N GLU A 186 -31.11 12.49 -29.23
CA GLU A 186 -31.41 11.73 -30.44
C GLU A 186 -31.13 10.21 -30.28
N PRO A 187 -32.05 9.31 -30.69
CA PRO A 187 -31.86 7.86 -30.65
C PRO A 187 -30.55 7.38 -31.29
N GLU A 188 -30.15 8.02 -32.39
CA GLU A 188 -28.98 7.71 -33.20
C GLU A 188 -27.66 7.90 -32.44
N PHE A 189 -27.64 8.70 -31.36
CA PHE A 189 -26.48 8.80 -30.48
C PHE A 189 -26.24 7.49 -29.71
N PHE A 190 -27.31 6.77 -29.33
CA PHE A 190 -27.20 5.50 -28.63
C PHE A 190 -26.73 4.37 -29.57
N ASP A 191 -27.17 4.38 -30.82
CA ASP A 191 -26.65 3.46 -31.85
C ASP A 191 -25.18 3.78 -32.18
N PHE A 192 -24.80 5.06 -32.20
CA PHE A 192 -23.41 5.48 -32.29
C PHE A 192 -22.58 4.96 -31.11
N LEU A 193 -23.02 5.14 -29.84
CA LEU A 193 -22.35 4.58 -28.66
C LEU A 193 -22.18 3.06 -28.77
N LYS A 194 -23.22 2.34 -29.21
CA LYS A 194 -23.19 0.89 -29.41
C LYS A 194 -22.18 0.45 -30.48
N SER A 195 -21.94 1.30 -31.49
CA SER A 195 -20.94 1.04 -32.55
C SER A 195 -19.48 1.27 -32.12
N LEU A 196 -19.23 1.90 -30.97
CA LEU A 196 -17.90 2.31 -30.55
C LEU A 196 -16.95 1.15 -30.26
N THR A 197 -15.70 1.29 -30.71
CA THR A 197 -14.61 0.34 -30.49
C THR A 197 -13.31 1.08 -30.18
N ALA A 198 -12.42 0.44 -29.42
CA ALA A 198 -11.05 0.95 -29.21
C ALA A 198 -10.10 0.68 -30.39
N ASN A 199 -10.61 0.29 -31.58
CA ASN A 199 -9.75 -0.15 -32.69
C ASN A 199 -8.90 0.99 -33.25
N ASP A 200 -9.49 2.17 -33.42
CA ASP A 200 -8.89 3.37 -34.02
C ASP A 200 -8.08 4.21 -32.99
N ILE A 201 -7.50 3.55 -32.00
CA ILE A 201 -6.77 4.17 -30.88
C ILE A 201 -5.29 3.79 -30.95
N LEU A 202 -4.42 4.76 -30.70
CA LEU A 202 -3.00 4.53 -30.38
C LEU A 202 -2.81 4.74 -28.88
N LEU A 203 -2.24 3.76 -28.17
CA LEU A 203 -1.81 3.94 -26.78
C LEU A 203 -0.30 3.72 -26.66
N TYR A 204 0.41 4.81 -26.37
CA TYR A 204 1.81 4.79 -25.96
C TYR A 204 1.88 4.76 -24.43
N ALA A 205 2.82 4.00 -23.86
CA ALA A 205 3.02 3.96 -22.42
C ALA A 205 4.50 3.85 -22.05
N VAL A 206 4.81 4.24 -20.80
CA VAL A 206 6.04 3.82 -20.11
C VAL A 206 5.92 2.34 -19.74
N GLU A 207 7.02 1.59 -19.66
CA GLU A 207 6.94 0.17 -19.26
C GLU A 207 6.49 0.04 -17.80
N GLU A 208 5.44 -0.75 -17.55
CA GLU A 208 4.94 -1.04 -16.20
C GLU A 208 6.03 -1.65 -15.31
N GLY A 209 6.16 -1.16 -14.07
CA GLY A 209 7.27 -1.43 -13.16
C GLY A 209 8.45 -0.46 -13.30
N SER A 210 8.41 0.53 -14.21
CA SER A 210 9.44 1.56 -14.29
C SER A 210 9.22 2.67 -13.26
N VAL A 211 10.32 3.27 -12.80
CA VAL A 211 10.30 4.54 -12.08
C VAL A 211 9.91 5.67 -13.02
N VAL A 212 8.98 6.52 -12.58
CA VAL A 212 8.40 7.66 -13.30
C VAL A 212 8.30 8.88 -12.38
N PHE A 213 8.18 10.07 -12.98
CA PHE A 213 8.26 11.35 -12.30
C PHE A 213 7.15 12.32 -12.74
N PRO A 214 6.83 13.36 -11.92
CA PRO A 214 5.75 14.29 -12.23
C PRO A 214 5.87 14.94 -13.61
N ARG A 215 4.73 15.20 -14.26
CA ARG A 215 4.60 15.83 -15.59
C ARG A 215 5.10 15.01 -16.79
N VAL A 216 5.88 13.95 -16.59
CA VAL A 216 6.17 12.99 -17.65
C VAL A 216 4.88 12.22 -17.97
N PRO A 217 4.44 12.11 -19.25
CA PRO A 217 3.30 11.27 -19.59
C PRO A 217 3.60 9.80 -19.24
N LEU A 218 2.68 9.18 -18.49
CA LEU A 218 2.66 7.74 -18.21
C LEU A 218 2.05 6.98 -19.37
N LEU A 219 0.89 7.48 -19.83
CA LEU A 219 0.23 7.08 -21.05
C LEU A 219 0.12 8.30 -21.98
N ARG A 220 0.13 8.07 -23.28
CA ARG A 220 -0.50 8.92 -24.28
C ARG A 220 -1.54 8.12 -25.03
N VAL A 221 -2.70 8.72 -25.25
CA VAL A 221 -3.79 8.15 -26.04
C VAL A 221 -4.08 9.09 -27.20
N GLU A 222 -4.05 8.56 -28.42
CA GLU A 222 -4.36 9.27 -29.67
C GLU A 222 -5.52 8.56 -30.39
N GLY A 223 -6.40 9.30 -31.06
CA GLY A 223 -7.52 8.73 -31.82
C GLY A 223 -8.74 9.67 -31.91
N PRO A 224 -9.92 9.16 -32.30
CA PRO A 224 -11.15 9.95 -32.38
C PRO A 224 -11.53 10.59 -31.04
N LEU A 225 -11.83 11.90 -31.05
CA LEU A 225 -12.05 12.76 -29.86
C LEU A 225 -13.01 12.13 -28.85
N ILE A 226 -14.15 11.61 -29.31
CA ILE A 226 -15.17 11.04 -28.43
C ILE A 226 -14.66 9.78 -27.73
N MET A 227 -13.95 8.90 -28.46
CA MET A 227 -13.36 7.69 -27.90
C MET A 227 -12.30 8.04 -26.85
N VAL A 228 -11.32 8.87 -27.21
CA VAL A 228 -10.22 9.21 -26.28
C VAL A 228 -10.70 10.00 -25.06
N GLN A 229 -11.83 10.71 -25.14
CA GLN A 229 -12.46 11.36 -23.99
C GLN A 229 -13.19 10.36 -23.07
N LEU A 230 -13.95 9.41 -23.62
CA LEU A 230 -14.67 8.39 -22.85
C LEU A 230 -13.74 7.50 -22.00
N LEU A 231 -12.49 7.32 -22.43
CA LEU A 231 -11.45 6.57 -21.72
C LEU A 231 -10.89 7.28 -20.47
N GLU A 232 -11.11 8.59 -20.29
CA GLU A 232 -10.47 9.40 -19.21
C GLU A 232 -10.66 8.80 -17.82
N THR A 233 -11.91 8.61 -17.39
CA THR A 233 -12.23 8.20 -16.01
C THR A 233 -11.71 6.78 -15.70
N THR A 234 -11.87 5.82 -16.63
CA THR A 234 -11.42 4.44 -16.42
C THR A 234 -9.89 4.33 -16.39
N LEU A 235 -9.17 4.96 -17.33
CA LEU A 235 -7.71 4.95 -17.34
C LEU A 235 -7.12 5.66 -16.10
N LEU A 236 -7.75 6.74 -15.64
CA LEU A 236 -7.36 7.41 -14.39
C LEU A 236 -7.59 6.53 -13.17
N ASN A 237 -8.70 5.79 -13.09
CA ASN A 237 -8.99 4.89 -11.97
C ASN A 237 -7.91 3.80 -11.84
N LEU A 238 -7.66 3.07 -12.94
CA LEU A 238 -6.70 1.97 -13.00
C LEU A 238 -5.27 2.43 -12.68
N VAL A 239 -4.78 3.51 -13.32
CA VAL A 239 -3.40 3.97 -13.14
C VAL A 239 -3.15 4.62 -11.78
N ASN A 240 -4.10 5.39 -11.23
CA ASN A 240 -3.92 6.04 -9.92
C ASN A 240 -3.66 5.01 -8.82
N PHE A 241 -4.55 4.02 -8.66
CA PHE A 241 -4.46 3.08 -7.54
C PHE A 241 -3.27 2.12 -7.71
N ALA A 242 -3.06 1.58 -8.91
CA ALA A 242 -1.97 0.66 -9.18
C ALA A 242 -0.58 1.30 -8.94
N SER A 243 -0.35 2.49 -9.52
CA SER A 243 0.93 3.20 -9.35
C SER A 243 1.16 3.65 -7.90
N LEU A 244 0.10 4.06 -7.18
CA LEU A 244 0.17 4.41 -5.76
C LEU A 244 0.55 3.19 -4.90
N MET A 245 -0.14 2.07 -5.08
CA MET A 245 0.11 0.82 -4.34
C MET A 245 1.51 0.28 -4.59
N ALA A 246 1.95 0.20 -5.85
CA ALA A 246 3.29 -0.25 -6.21
C ALA A 246 4.38 0.67 -5.62
N THR A 247 4.14 1.99 -5.59
CA THR A 247 5.06 2.94 -4.94
C THR A 247 5.09 2.76 -3.43
N ASN A 248 3.95 2.59 -2.78
CA ASN A 248 3.86 2.37 -1.33
C ASN A 248 4.64 1.11 -0.94
N ALA A 249 4.36 -0.01 -1.62
CA ALA A 249 5.03 -1.28 -1.40
C ALA A 249 6.55 -1.24 -1.65
N ALA A 250 7.01 -0.49 -2.65
CA ALA A 250 8.44 -0.27 -2.88
C ALA A 250 9.12 0.48 -1.72
N ARG A 251 8.44 1.45 -1.09
CA ARG A 251 8.95 2.17 0.08
C ARG A 251 9.07 1.26 1.30
N TYR A 252 8.06 0.42 1.57
CA TYR A 252 8.13 -0.63 2.60
C TYR A 252 9.31 -1.58 2.38
N ARG A 253 9.52 -2.06 1.14
CA ARG A 253 10.69 -2.88 0.78
C ARG A 253 12.02 -2.14 1.02
N MET A 254 12.06 -0.83 0.79
CA MET A 254 13.27 -0.04 1.03
C MET A 254 13.61 0.14 2.52
N VAL A 255 12.63 0.19 3.42
CA VAL A 255 12.89 0.25 4.88
C VAL A 255 13.09 -1.12 5.53
N ALA A 256 12.38 -2.17 5.09
CA ALA A 256 12.57 -3.54 5.60
C ALA A 256 13.83 -4.24 5.05
N GLY A 257 14.45 -3.67 4.02
CA GLY A 257 15.64 -4.22 3.40
C GLY A 257 15.38 -5.51 2.61
N LYS A 258 16.43 -6.33 2.46
CA LYS A 258 16.42 -7.55 1.61
C LYS A 258 16.32 -8.86 2.39
N SER A 259 16.56 -8.82 3.70
CA SER A 259 16.60 -10.00 4.58
C SER A 259 15.26 -10.32 5.23
N VAL A 260 14.40 -9.32 5.41
CA VAL A 260 13.08 -9.46 6.03
C VAL A 260 12.04 -9.74 4.94
N SER A 261 11.21 -10.76 5.14
CA SER A 261 10.07 -11.09 4.28
C SER A 261 8.94 -10.07 4.45
N LEU A 262 8.22 -9.74 3.37
CA LEU A 262 7.09 -8.82 3.41
C LEU A 262 5.82 -9.50 2.88
N LEU A 263 4.78 -9.57 3.72
CA LEU A 263 3.48 -10.17 3.39
C LEU A 263 2.36 -9.12 3.46
N GLU A 264 1.50 -9.09 2.44
CA GLU A 264 0.32 -8.23 2.41
C GLU A 264 -0.86 -8.93 3.09
N PHE A 265 -1.27 -8.42 4.25
CA PHE A 265 -2.36 -8.97 5.09
C PHE A 265 -3.57 -8.01 5.17
N GLY A 266 -3.67 -7.06 4.25
CA GLY A 266 -4.58 -5.93 4.30
C GLY A 266 -5.96 -6.17 3.69
N LEU A 267 -6.18 -7.25 2.93
CA LEU A 267 -7.46 -7.60 2.26
C LEU A 267 -8.74 -7.18 3.04
N ARG A 268 -8.82 -7.46 4.34
CA ARG A 268 -9.97 -7.12 5.22
C ARG A 268 -10.21 -5.61 5.47
N ARG A 269 -9.34 -4.75 4.97
CA ARG A 269 -9.36 -3.27 5.06
C ARG A 269 -9.20 -2.60 3.68
N ALA A 270 -9.08 -3.37 2.60
CA ALA A 270 -8.90 -2.83 1.25
C ALA A 270 -10.19 -2.13 0.75
N GLN A 271 -10.05 -1.18 -0.16
CA GLN A 271 -11.14 -0.26 -0.53
C GLN A 271 -11.93 -0.78 -1.74
N GLY A 272 -13.14 -1.26 -1.50
CA GLY A 272 -14.04 -1.76 -2.55
C GLY A 272 -13.77 -3.21 -2.99
N PRO A 273 -14.63 -3.79 -3.85
CA PRO A 273 -14.63 -5.22 -4.14
C PRO A 273 -13.37 -5.73 -4.85
N ASP A 274 -12.81 -4.96 -5.80
CA ASP A 274 -11.52 -5.29 -6.44
C ASP A 274 -10.31 -4.76 -5.67
N GLY A 275 -10.50 -3.77 -4.78
CA GLY A 275 -9.40 -3.11 -4.07
C GLY A 275 -8.48 -4.09 -3.34
N GLY A 276 -9.01 -5.20 -2.84
CA GLY A 276 -8.24 -6.30 -2.27
C GLY A 276 -7.34 -7.03 -3.28
N LEU A 277 -7.86 -7.39 -4.46
CA LEU A 277 -7.10 -8.06 -5.51
C LEU A 277 -6.01 -7.16 -6.10
N SER A 278 -6.41 -5.94 -6.47
CA SER A 278 -5.47 -4.92 -6.98
C SER A 278 -4.41 -4.57 -5.93
N ALA A 279 -4.75 -4.42 -4.64
CA ALA A 279 -3.76 -4.17 -3.59
C ALA A 279 -2.74 -5.32 -3.48
N SER A 280 -3.17 -6.58 -3.49
CA SER A 280 -2.25 -7.73 -3.47
C SER A 280 -1.34 -7.76 -4.71
N LYS A 281 -1.91 -7.58 -5.90
CA LYS A 281 -1.20 -7.56 -7.20
C LYS A 281 -0.10 -6.50 -7.22
N TYR A 282 -0.44 -5.25 -6.91
CA TYR A 282 0.50 -4.13 -6.99
C TYR A 282 1.46 -4.06 -5.80
N SER A 283 1.11 -4.65 -4.64
CA SER A 283 2.06 -4.82 -3.53
C SER A 283 3.18 -5.81 -3.88
N TYR A 284 2.82 -6.94 -4.51
CA TYR A 284 3.82 -7.91 -4.98
C TYR A 284 4.76 -7.30 -6.03
N ILE A 285 4.21 -6.57 -7.02
CA ILE A 285 5.00 -5.78 -7.99
C ILE A 285 5.96 -4.81 -7.28
N GLY A 286 5.47 -4.03 -6.30
CA GLY A 286 6.28 -3.03 -5.61
C GLY A 286 7.42 -3.62 -4.77
N GLY A 287 7.29 -4.87 -4.29
CA GLY A 287 8.39 -5.57 -3.63
C GLY A 287 8.01 -6.55 -2.53
N PHE A 288 6.72 -6.79 -2.26
CA PHE A 288 6.26 -7.80 -1.30
C PHE A 288 6.44 -9.21 -1.85
N ASP A 289 6.59 -10.19 -0.97
CA ASP A 289 6.93 -11.57 -1.32
C ASP A 289 5.73 -12.51 -1.34
N GLY A 290 4.65 -12.14 -0.65
CA GLY A 290 3.38 -12.86 -0.68
C GLY A 290 2.20 -12.05 -0.13
N THR A 291 1.04 -12.70 -0.03
CA THR A 291 -0.23 -12.13 0.45
C THR A 291 -1.04 -13.17 1.23
N SER A 292 -1.97 -12.75 2.10
CA SER A 292 -3.02 -13.64 2.61
C SER A 292 -4.23 -13.77 1.67
N ASN A 293 -4.26 -13.04 0.55
CA ASN A 293 -5.34 -13.04 -0.42
C ASN A 293 -5.30 -14.29 -1.32
N VAL A 294 -6.00 -15.34 -0.91
CA VAL A 294 -6.10 -16.62 -1.63
C VAL A 294 -6.56 -16.45 -3.08
N LEU A 295 -7.45 -15.48 -3.36
CA LEU A 295 -7.94 -15.24 -4.73
C LEU A 295 -6.87 -14.54 -5.60
N ALA A 296 -6.09 -13.62 -5.04
CA ALA A 296 -4.92 -13.08 -5.73
C ALA A 296 -3.86 -14.16 -6.01
N GLY A 297 -3.64 -15.09 -5.08
CA GLY A 297 -2.80 -16.27 -5.31
C GLY A 297 -3.29 -17.13 -6.48
N LYS A 298 -4.61 -17.44 -6.52
CA LYS A 298 -5.24 -18.20 -7.61
C LYS A 298 -5.15 -17.50 -8.98
N LEU A 299 -5.39 -16.19 -9.04
CA LEU A 299 -5.46 -15.45 -10.30
C LEU A 299 -4.08 -15.05 -10.85
N TYR A 300 -3.14 -14.77 -9.96
CA TYR A 300 -1.87 -14.12 -10.30
C TYR A 300 -0.62 -14.92 -9.92
N GLN A 301 -0.78 -16.13 -9.37
CA GLN A 301 0.31 -17.02 -8.92
C GLN A 301 1.26 -16.36 -7.88
N ILE A 302 0.73 -15.40 -7.11
CA ILE A 302 1.44 -14.76 -5.99
C ILE A 302 1.51 -15.76 -4.82
N PRO A 303 2.66 -15.94 -4.14
CA PRO A 303 2.76 -16.79 -2.97
C PRO A 303 1.75 -16.42 -1.89
N VAL A 304 0.94 -17.39 -1.46
CA VAL A 304 -0.03 -17.21 -0.39
C VAL A 304 0.57 -17.64 0.94
N SER A 305 0.39 -16.83 1.98
CA SER A 305 0.86 -17.13 3.33
C SER A 305 -0.11 -16.62 4.38
N GLY A 306 -0.22 -17.33 5.50
CA GLY A 306 -1.08 -17.02 6.63
C GLY A 306 -0.94 -18.07 7.72
N THR A 307 -1.50 -17.76 8.89
CA THR A 307 -1.60 -18.67 10.05
C THR A 307 -3.05 -18.64 10.56
N HIS A 308 -3.33 -19.19 11.73
CA HIS A 308 -4.59 -18.97 12.42
C HIS A 308 -4.76 -17.53 12.98
N ALA A 309 -5.95 -17.20 13.48
CA ALA A 309 -6.28 -15.92 14.11
C ALA A 309 -6.62 -16.11 15.59
N HIS A 310 -6.67 -15.02 16.39
CA HIS A 310 -7.07 -15.11 17.80
C HIS A 310 -8.45 -15.78 17.98
N ALA A 311 -9.37 -15.60 17.03
CA ALA A 311 -10.68 -16.26 17.01
C ALA A 311 -10.62 -17.80 17.05
N TYR A 312 -9.52 -18.41 16.58
CA TYR A 312 -9.27 -19.85 16.65
C TYR A 312 -8.54 -20.27 17.94
N ILE A 313 -7.83 -19.36 18.60
CA ILE A 313 -7.29 -19.62 19.95
C ILE A 313 -8.43 -19.59 20.98
N ILE A 314 -9.22 -18.51 20.98
CA ILE A 314 -10.28 -18.29 21.98
C ILE A 314 -11.50 -19.20 21.82
N SER A 315 -11.56 -20.05 20.79
CA SER A 315 -12.59 -21.09 20.65
C SER A 315 -12.32 -22.33 21.50
N TYR A 316 -11.13 -22.45 22.08
CA TYR A 316 -10.76 -23.53 23.01
C TYR A 316 -10.72 -22.95 24.43
N THR A 317 -11.52 -23.52 25.31
CA THR A 317 -11.61 -23.13 26.73
C THR A 317 -10.71 -23.98 27.61
N SER A 318 -10.53 -25.26 27.24
CA SER A 318 -9.77 -26.26 27.99
C SER A 318 -9.39 -27.44 27.08
N PHE A 319 -8.65 -28.41 27.60
CA PHE A 319 -8.35 -29.67 26.89
C PHE A 319 -9.59 -30.51 26.54
N ASN A 320 -10.78 -30.20 27.07
CA ASN A 320 -12.03 -30.89 26.71
C ASN A 320 -12.50 -30.57 25.28
N ASP A 321 -12.08 -29.41 24.74
CA ASP A 321 -12.41 -28.98 23.37
C ASP A 321 -11.49 -29.66 22.32
N LEU A 322 -10.45 -30.38 22.77
CA LEU A 322 -9.50 -31.11 21.91
C LEU A 322 -9.96 -32.55 21.68
N HIS A 323 -10.79 -32.76 20.65
CA HIS A 323 -11.33 -34.08 20.30
C HIS A 323 -10.31 -35.08 19.75
N THR A 324 -9.23 -34.60 19.10
CA THR A 324 -8.15 -35.44 18.56
C THR A 324 -6.86 -35.08 19.28
N LYS A 325 -6.19 -36.08 19.85
CA LYS A 325 -4.94 -35.94 20.60
C LYS A 325 -3.78 -36.74 20.02
N MET A 326 -4.08 -37.67 19.11
CA MET A 326 -3.07 -38.49 18.45
C MET A 326 -2.50 -37.77 17.22
N LEU A 327 -1.20 -37.97 16.98
CA LEU A 327 -0.54 -37.64 15.73
C LEU A 327 0.42 -38.78 15.36
N ALA A 328 0.25 -39.33 14.16
CA ALA A 328 1.16 -40.33 13.61
C ALA A 328 2.58 -39.77 13.39
N HIS A 329 3.59 -40.42 13.97
CA HIS A 329 5.01 -40.12 13.77
C HIS A 329 5.36 -40.22 12.28
N LYS A 330 6.03 -39.19 11.77
CA LYS A 330 6.29 -38.98 10.34
C LYS A 330 6.92 -40.17 9.62
N ASP A 331 7.95 -40.78 10.22
CA ASP A 331 8.69 -41.89 9.60
C ASP A 331 8.19 -43.31 9.97
N THR A 332 7.63 -43.52 11.17
CA THR A 332 7.20 -44.85 11.64
C THR A 332 5.70 -45.13 11.47
N GLY A 333 4.87 -44.08 11.41
CA GLY A 333 3.41 -44.20 11.39
C GLY A 333 2.78 -44.55 12.75
N GLU A 334 3.54 -44.48 13.85
CA GLU A 334 3.04 -44.75 15.20
C GLU A 334 2.23 -43.56 15.75
N GLU A 335 1.00 -43.80 16.22
CA GLU A 335 0.12 -42.77 16.77
C GLU A 335 0.55 -42.39 18.19
N ILE A 336 1.05 -41.15 18.37
CA ILE A 336 1.56 -40.62 19.65
C ILE A 336 0.57 -39.57 20.19
N ASP A 337 0.27 -39.59 21.50
CA ASP A 337 -0.54 -38.53 22.12
C ASP A 337 0.30 -37.26 22.28
N ILE A 338 0.08 -36.29 21.38
CA ILE A 338 0.80 -35.02 21.36
C ILE A 338 0.32 -34.07 22.46
N LEU A 339 -0.83 -34.29 23.09
CA LEU A 339 -1.25 -33.52 24.27
C LEU A 339 -0.43 -33.93 25.50
N GLU A 340 -0.25 -35.22 25.75
CA GLU A 340 0.57 -35.72 26.86
C GLU A 340 2.01 -35.22 26.72
N LEU A 341 2.63 -35.43 25.55
CA LEU A 341 4.00 -35.00 25.27
C LEU A 341 4.19 -33.46 25.32
N ALA A 342 3.20 -32.68 24.86
CA ALA A 342 3.26 -31.21 24.97
C ALA A 342 3.06 -30.72 26.41
N CYS A 343 2.30 -31.42 27.25
CA CYS A 343 2.21 -31.13 28.68
C CYS A 343 3.55 -31.40 29.39
N GLU A 344 4.19 -32.54 29.13
CA GLU A 344 5.52 -32.86 29.67
C GLU A 344 6.55 -31.79 29.29
N TYR A 345 6.64 -31.43 28.00
CA TYR A 345 7.57 -30.39 27.56
C TYR A 345 7.27 -29.01 28.14
N ARG A 346 5.99 -28.63 28.30
CA ARG A 346 5.61 -27.36 28.93
C ARG A 346 6.17 -27.25 30.34
N ASP A 347 5.95 -28.28 31.14
CA ASP A 347 6.39 -28.30 32.54
C ASP A 347 7.92 -28.38 32.62
N GLN A 348 8.58 -29.09 31.71
CA GLN A 348 10.03 -29.23 31.64
C GLN A 348 10.76 -27.93 31.21
N ILE A 349 10.13 -27.03 30.45
CA ILE A 349 10.77 -25.80 29.92
C ILE A 349 10.28 -24.49 30.56
N ALA A 350 9.20 -24.51 31.36
CA ALA A 350 8.61 -23.30 31.94
C ALA A 350 9.64 -22.38 32.63
N THR A 351 10.54 -22.95 33.44
CA THR A 351 11.60 -22.19 34.14
C THR A 351 12.64 -21.59 33.19
N ASP A 352 12.99 -22.26 32.07
CA ASP A 352 13.94 -21.71 31.07
C ASP A 352 13.34 -20.53 30.30
N VAL A 353 12.04 -20.61 30.03
CA VAL A 353 11.22 -19.57 29.42
C VAL A 353 10.99 -18.39 30.37
N GLY A 354 11.08 -18.62 31.69
CA GLY A 354 10.83 -17.62 32.73
C GLY A 354 9.34 -17.46 33.07
N ALA A 355 8.57 -18.53 32.85
CA ALA A 355 7.13 -18.61 33.07
C ALA A 355 6.78 -19.72 34.08
N ILE A 356 5.52 -19.77 34.50
CA ILE A 356 4.99 -20.80 35.41
C ILE A 356 3.96 -21.61 34.61
N ALA A 357 4.12 -22.93 34.50
CA ALA A 357 3.25 -23.77 33.67
C ALA A 357 1.76 -23.68 34.05
N SER A 358 1.45 -23.49 35.33
CA SER A 358 0.07 -23.30 35.83
C SER A 358 -0.49 -21.87 35.66
N GLU A 359 0.29 -20.91 35.14
CA GLU A 359 -0.22 -19.61 34.66
C GLU A 359 -0.52 -19.63 33.15
N ALA A 360 -0.03 -20.63 32.40
CA ALA A 360 -0.23 -20.73 30.96
C ALA A 360 -1.65 -21.25 30.62
N SER A 361 -2.26 -20.68 29.58
CA SER A 361 -3.62 -21.03 29.17
C SER A 361 -3.70 -22.45 28.59
N GLU A 362 -4.49 -23.32 29.21
CA GLU A 362 -4.79 -24.66 28.69
C GLU A 362 -5.57 -24.62 27.38
N GLY A 363 -6.50 -23.67 27.24
CA GLY A 363 -7.23 -23.45 26.00
C GLY A 363 -6.31 -23.04 24.84
N GLU A 364 -5.32 -22.18 25.11
CA GLU A 364 -4.31 -21.82 24.10
C GLU A 364 -3.44 -23.02 23.72
N LEU A 365 -2.99 -23.82 24.69
CA LEU A 365 -2.24 -25.05 24.41
C LEU A 365 -3.08 -26.05 23.58
N ALA A 366 -4.35 -26.26 23.94
CA ALA A 366 -5.28 -27.11 23.20
C ALA A 366 -5.48 -26.64 21.75
N ALA A 367 -5.62 -25.32 21.53
CA ALA A 367 -5.72 -24.74 20.20
C ALA A 367 -4.43 -24.91 19.38
N LEU A 368 -3.26 -24.72 20.00
CA LEU A 368 -1.97 -24.91 19.33
C LEU A 368 -1.72 -26.39 18.97
N ILE A 369 -2.07 -27.33 19.86
CA ILE A 369 -2.03 -28.77 19.55
C ILE A 369 -2.99 -29.11 18.41
N SER A 370 -4.23 -28.59 18.44
CA SER A 370 -5.21 -28.84 17.37
C SER A 370 -4.72 -28.30 16.02
N TYR A 371 -4.01 -27.17 15.98
CA TYR A 371 -3.39 -26.64 14.77
C TYR A 371 -2.17 -27.47 14.33
N ALA A 372 -1.37 -27.95 15.28
CA ALA A 372 -0.22 -28.82 15.01
C ALA A 372 -0.63 -30.17 14.41
N ILE A 373 -1.69 -30.80 14.92
CA ILE A 373 -2.25 -32.05 14.36
C ILE A 373 -2.75 -31.84 12.92
N ALA A 374 -3.38 -30.69 12.64
CA ALA A 374 -3.89 -30.37 11.30
C ALA A 374 -2.79 -29.96 10.30
N PHE A 375 -1.70 -29.36 10.78
CA PHE A 375 -0.63 -28.80 9.94
C PHE A 375 0.77 -29.07 10.53
N PRO A 376 1.21 -30.32 10.70
CA PRO A 376 2.42 -30.65 11.47
C PRO A 376 3.72 -30.20 10.78
N ASP A 377 3.78 -30.26 9.44
CA ASP A 377 4.83 -29.65 8.61
C ASP A 377 4.64 -28.12 8.39
N GLY A 378 3.52 -27.56 8.86
CA GLY A 378 3.10 -26.17 8.63
C GLY A 378 3.00 -25.32 9.90
N PHE A 379 3.37 -25.85 11.07
CA PHE A 379 2.98 -25.28 12.36
C PHE A 379 3.62 -23.91 12.62
N MET A 380 2.78 -22.86 12.62
CA MET A 380 3.14 -21.50 13.01
C MET A 380 2.07 -20.91 13.93
N ALA A 381 2.47 -20.53 15.15
CA ALA A 381 1.56 -20.15 16.22
C ALA A 381 1.40 -18.64 16.38
N LEU A 382 0.19 -18.17 16.68
CA LEU A 382 -0.07 -16.84 17.25
C LEU A 382 0.11 -16.90 18.78
N VAL A 383 1.05 -16.15 19.34
CA VAL A 383 1.56 -16.37 20.71
C VAL A 383 1.27 -15.24 21.72
N ASP A 384 0.36 -14.33 21.38
CA ASP A 384 0.08 -13.12 22.16
C ASP A 384 -1.42 -12.95 22.49
N THR A 385 -2.19 -14.05 22.51
CA THR A 385 -3.65 -13.97 22.77
C THR A 385 -3.97 -13.69 24.25
N TYR A 386 -3.16 -14.20 25.18
CA TYR A 386 -3.35 -14.04 26.63
C TYR A 386 -2.22 -13.28 27.36
N ASP A 387 -1.12 -12.98 26.67
CA ASP A 387 0.06 -12.28 27.22
C ASP A 387 -0.08 -10.74 27.16
N VAL A 388 -1.09 -10.21 27.86
CA VAL A 388 -1.62 -8.83 27.68
C VAL A 388 -0.96 -7.74 28.57
N LYS A 389 -0.04 -8.09 29.48
CA LYS A 389 0.54 -7.10 30.42
C LYS A 389 1.40 -6.06 29.70
N SER A 390 1.07 -4.77 29.83
CA SER A 390 1.89 -3.67 29.30
C SER A 390 3.08 -3.33 30.22
N VAL A 391 4.18 -2.82 29.65
CA VAL A 391 5.25 -2.17 30.43
C VAL A 391 4.67 -0.97 31.18
N THR A 392 4.45 -1.11 32.48
CA THR A 392 4.09 -0.02 33.41
C THR A 392 5.29 0.86 33.73
N SER A 393 5.94 1.36 32.67
CA SER A 393 7.10 2.28 32.65
C SER A 393 8.01 2.17 33.88
N ALA A 394 8.83 1.12 33.92
CA ALA A 394 9.70 0.79 35.05
C ALA A 394 10.68 1.93 35.40
N LYS A 395 10.23 2.82 36.29
CA LYS A 395 10.96 3.94 36.91
C LYS A 395 11.58 4.95 35.94
N ARG A 396 10.93 6.12 35.85
CA ARG A 396 11.61 7.43 35.74
C ARG A 396 12.48 7.66 36.99
N GLN A 397 13.61 6.95 37.11
CA GLN A 397 14.56 7.13 38.21
C GLN A 397 16.04 7.08 37.74
N ALA A 398 16.28 7.43 36.48
CA ALA A 398 17.58 7.88 36.00
C ALA A 398 17.58 9.43 35.99
N ASN A 399 18.22 10.02 36.99
CA ASN A 399 18.31 11.44 37.35
C ASN A 399 17.87 12.49 36.30
N VAL A 400 16.67 13.05 36.48
CA VAL A 400 16.27 14.33 35.86
C VAL A 400 16.82 15.52 36.66
N ASP A 401 18.12 15.52 36.90
CA ASP A 401 18.87 16.63 37.55
C ASP A 401 19.84 17.34 36.59
N SER A 402 20.05 16.80 35.39
CA SER A 402 20.95 17.36 34.36
C SER A 402 20.27 18.34 33.39
N LEU A 403 18.97 18.62 33.53
CA LEU A 403 18.19 19.46 32.61
C LEU A 403 17.43 20.63 33.31
N LYS A 404 18.11 21.33 34.22
CA LYS A 404 17.74 22.70 34.63
C LYS A 404 18.71 23.76 34.10
N LEU A 405 18.87 23.82 32.77
CA LEU A 405 19.54 24.92 32.09
C LEU A 405 18.53 25.79 31.35
N THR A 406 18.02 26.80 32.06
CA THR A 406 17.16 27.85 31.50
C THR A 406 17.94 28.69 30.48
N LYS A 407 17.29 29.00 29.34
CA LYS A 407 17.83 29.94 28.35
C LYS A 407 18.11 31.30 29.01
N LYS A 408 19.36 31.78 28.92
CA LYS A 408 19.66 33.22 28.97
C LYS A 408 20.79 33.56 28.00
N ALA A 409 20.81 34.81 27.54
CA ALA A 409 21.50 35.22 26.33
C ALA A 409 23.00 35.54 26.53
N LEU A 410 23.72 35.56 25.40
CA LEU A 410 25.07 36.08 25.26
C LEU A 410 25.11 37.61 25.52
N THR A 411 25.97 38.05 26.45
CA THR A 411 26.56 39.40 26.47
C THR A 411 27.96 39.36 27.10
N ASN A 412 28.82 40.31 26.73
CA ASN A 412 30.22 40.39 27.16
C ASN A 412 30.40 40.90 28.61
N GLY A 413 31.53 40.58 29.26
CA GLY A 413 31.96 41.26 30.50
C GLY A 413 33.29 40.77 31.09
N ASN A 414 34.24 41.68 31.32
CA ASN A 414 35.55 41.40 31.93
C ASN A 414 35.50 41.25 33.46
N ASN A 415 36.24 40.27 34.00
CA ASN A 415 37.21 40.32 35.13
C ASN A 415 37.23 38.96 35.88
N LYS A 416 38.35 38.28 36.20
CA LYS A 416 39.67 38.67 36.76
C LYS A 416 39.62 38.77 38.30
N ILE A 417 40.64 38.22 38.98
CA ILE A 417 40.82 38.10 40.47
C ILE A 417 40.00 36.92 41.06
N SER A 418 40.49 36.03 41.95
CA SER A 418 41.87 35.58 42.32
C SER A 418 41.80 34.26 43.14
N ARG A 419 42.97 33.65 43.38
CA ARG A 419 43.45 32.83 44.55
C ARG A 419 42.42 32.44 45.65
N THR A 420 42.50 31.27 46.31
CA THR A 420 43.74 30.63 46.83
C THR A 420 43.57 29.11 47.13
N THR A 421 44.70 28.41 47.21
CA THR A 421 45.08 27.13 47.88
C THR A 421 44.20 26.62 49.06
N VAL A 422 44.19 25.32 49.48
CA VAL A 422 45.33 24.44 49.89
C VAL A 422 45.01 22.92 49.80
N ALA A 423 46.04 22.15 49.39
CA ALA A 423 46.42 20.73 49.57
C ALA A 423 45.56 19.63 50.27
N LYS A 424 45.70 18.40 49.72
CA LYS A 424 45.93 17.06 50.38
C LYS A 424 44.81 16.45 51.26
N HIS A 425 44.66 15.11 51.40
CA HIS A 425 45.68 14.03 51.38
C HIS A 425 45.16 12.68 50.81
N ASP A 426 46.10 11.76 50.58
CA ASP A 426 45.92 10.39 50.07
C ASP A 426 45.42 9.37 51.13
N SER A 427 44.87 8.23 50.68
CA SER A 427 45.47 6.90 50.93
C SER A 427 44.69 5.75 50.27
N ASN A 428 45.41 4.70 49.86
CA ASN A 428 44.85 3.43 49.37
C ASN A 428 44.51 2.49 50.53
N LEU A 429 43.60 1.53 50.31
CA LEU A 429 43.72 0.18 50.87
C LEU A 429 42.91 -0.84 50.06
N SER A 430 43.27 -2.12 50.15
CA SER A 430 42.84 -3.20 49.26
C SER A 430 42.61 -4.51 50.01
N ALA A 431 41.54 -5.24 49.68
CA ALA A 431 41.41 -6.70 49.73
C ALA A 431 39.95 -7.08 49.39
N GLY A 432 39.73 -8.29 48.86
CA GLY A 432 38.39 -8.83 48.59
C GLY A 432 38.04 -10.03 49.49
N SER A 433 36.81 -10.52 49.38
CA SER A 433 36.34 -11.69 50.13
C SER A 433 35.46 -12.61 49.27
N THR A 434 35.96 -13.85 49.09
CA THR A 434 35.20 -15.12 49.01
C THR A 434 33.74 -15.10 48.54
N TRP A 435 33.48 -15.78 47.42
CA TRP A 435 32.16 -16.37 47.13
C TRP A 435 31.91 -17.58 48.03
N SER A 436 30.64 -17.85 48.35
CA SER A 436 30.21 -19.06 49.08
C SER A 436 28.88 -19.56 48.53
N ASP A 437 28.81 -20.83 48.14
CA ASP A 437 27.57 -21.46 47.69
C ASP A 437 26.49 -21.47 48.77
N LYS A 438 25.28 -21.04 48.41
CA LYS A 438 24.04 -21.54 49.00
C LYS A 438 22.95 -21.66 47.94
N SER A 439 22.42 -22.86 47.80
CA SER A 439 21.15 -23.14 47.13
C SER A 439 20.04 -22.30 47.78
N GLY A 440 19.36 -21.48 47.00
CA GLY A 440 18.26 -20.64 47.47
C GLY A 440 17.27 -20.40 46.33
N LEU A 441 16.00 -20.69 46.60
CA LEU A 441 14.88 -20.50 45.67
C LEU A 441 14.84 -19.03 45.20
N LEU A 442 15.07 -18.78 43.89
CA LEU A 442 15.05 -17.44 43.32
C LEU A 442 13.69 -16.79 43.59
N ARG A 443 13.69 -15.57 44.13
CA ARG A 443 12.44 -14.87 44.46
C ARG A 443 11.82 -14.29 43.20
N HIS A 444 10.48 -14.26 43.21
CA HIS A 444 9.66 -13.79 42.10
C HIS A 444 9.95 -12.32 41.70
N ASP A 445 10.60 -11.56 42.59
CA ASP A 445 10.94 -10.14 42.45
C ASP A 445 12.24 -9.89 41.64
N GLU A 446 13.10 -10.91 41.48
CA GLU A 446 14.38 -10.80 40.75
C GLU A 446 14.27 -11.19 39.27
N LEU A 447 13.24 -11.98 38.92
CA LEU A 447 12.80 -12.20 37.54
C LEU A 447 11.98 -11.00 37.09
N GLY A 448 12.67 -9.94 36.63
CA GLY A 448 12.05 -8.71 36.12
C GLY A 448 10.95 -9.01 35.09
N GLU A 449 9.79 -8.36 35.22
CA GLU A 449 8.51 -8.79 34.65
C GLU A 449 8.57 -9.24 33.17
N LEU A 450 8.67 -10.55 32.95
CA LEU A 450 8.55 -11.12 31.63
C LEU A 450 7.11 -10.97 31.12
N TYR A 451 7.00 -10.47 29.89
CA TYR A 451 5.76 -10.37 29.12
C TYR A 451 5.15 -11.74 28.79
N VAL A 452 5.97 -12.79 28.84
CA VAL A 452 5.68 -14.11 28.29
C VAL A 452 5.31 -15.06 29.41
N ARG A 453 4.02 -15.41 29.50
CA ARG A 453 3.49 -16.36 30.49
C ARG A 453 2.82 -17.56 29.82
N SER A 454 2.19 -17.36 28.66
CA SER A 454 1.34 -18.36 28.01
C SER A 454 1.81 -18.76 26.62
N GLY A 455 1.72 -17.86 25.63
CA GLY A 455 1.67 -18.27 24.22
C GLY A 455 2.99 -18.82 23.69
N LEU A 456 4.12 -18.20 24.06
CA LEU A 456 5.43 -18.68 23.63
C LEU A 456 5.86 -19.95 24.37
N LEU A 457 5.45 -20.12 25.63
CA LEU A 457 5.69 -21.35 26.40
C LEU A 457 4.92 -22.51 25.75
N ASN A 458 3.63 -22.33 25.55
CA ASN A 458 2.76 -23.30 24.88
C ASN A 458 3.25 -23.64 23.47
N PHE A 459 3.66 -22.65 22.68
CA PHE A 459 4.26 -22.87 21.36
C PHE A 459 5.56 -23.69 21.44
N CYS A 460 6.47 -23.35 22.35
CA CYS A 460 7.74 -24.06 22.45
C CYS A 460 7.54 -25.52 22.87
N ALA A 461 6.57 -25.80 23.74
CA ALA A 461 6.22 -27.16 24.15
C ALA A 461 5.67 -27.99 22.97
N VAL A 462 4.73 -27.44 22.19
CA VAL A 462 4.20 -28.10 20.99
C VAL A 462 5.27 -28.24 19.89
N ALA A 463 6.18 -27.28 19.76
CA ALA A 463 7.29 -27.35 18.81
C ALA A 463 8.36 -28.40 19.16
N LEU A 464 8.52 -28.75 20.44
CA LEU A 464 9.33 -29.87 20.90
C LEU A 464 8.58 -31.20 20.74
N ALA A 465 7.31 -31.28 21.13
CA ALA A 465 6.50 -32.48 20.91
C ALA A 465 6.39 -32.86 19.42
N LEU A 466 6.22 -31.89 18.52
CA LEU A 466 6.29 -32.11 17.07
C LEU A 466 7.67 -32.64 16.61
N HIS A 467 8.75 -32.29 17.31
CA HIS A 467 10.09 -32.71 16.90
C HIS A 467 10.30 -34.22 17.07
N ASP A 468 9.89 -34.75 18.22
CA ASP A 468 10.01 -36.16 18.56
C ASP A 468 9.07 -37.04 17.72
N ILE A 469 8.00 -36.45 17.18
CA ILE A 469 7.05 -37.06 16.25
C ILE A 469 7.56 -36.93 14.77
N GLY A 470 8.77 -36.42 14.56
CA GLY A 470 9.46 -36.33 13.25
C GLY A 470 9.16 -35.08 12.42
N TYR A 471 8.39 -34.13 12.96
CA TYR A 471 8.00 -32.88 12.30
C TYR A 471 8.85 -31.68 12.78
N ARG A 472 8.57 -30.48 12.25
CA ARG A 472 9.24 -29.23 12.65
C ARG A 472 8.31 -28.03 12.57
N ALA A 473 8.25 -27.26 13.65
CA ALA A 473 7.60 -25.95 13.65
C ALA A 473 8.30 -24.96 12.70
N ILE A 474 7.52 -24.04 12.12
CA ILE A 474 8.03 -22.96 11.24
C ILE A 474 8.36 -21.71 12.06
N GLY A 475 7.55 -21.37 13.07
CA GLY A 475 7.76 -20.15 13.87
C GLY A 475 6.53 -19.63 14.62
N ILE A 476 6.56 -18.33 14.93
CA ILE A 476 5.52 -17.59 15.66
C ILE A 476 5.04 -16.35 14.89
N ARG A 477 3.83 -15.87 15.21
CA ARG A 477 3.34 -14.53 14.93
C ARG A 477 3.06 -13.76 16.23
N ILE A 478 3.46 -12.49 16.24
CA ILE A 478 3.17 -11.50 17.28
C ILE A 478 2.33 -10.39 16.63
N ASP A 479 1.18 -10.03 17.20
CA ASP A 479 0.20 -9.09 16.66
C ASP A 479 -0.09 -7.94 17.65
N SER A 480 0.72 -7.79 18.70
CA SER A 480 0.54 -6.79 19.77
C SER A 480 1.82 -6.59 20.60
N GLY A 481 1.77 -5.65 21.56
CA GLY A 481 2.86 -5.35 22.47
C GLY A 481 4.04 -4.61 21.84
N ASP A 482 5.20 -4.65 22.50
CA ASP A 482 6.45 -4.09 21.97
C ASP A 482 7.12 -5.13 21.06
N LEU A 483 6.96 -4.96 19.74
CA LEU A 483 7.47 -5.90 18.73
C LEU A 483 9.02 -6.01 18.73
N ALA A 484 9.74 -4.96 19.14
CA ALA A 484 11.20 -4.99 19.23
C ALA A 484 11.66 -5.81 20.43
N TYR A 485 11.07 -5.58 21.60
CA TYR A 485 11.36 -6.34 22.82
C TYR A 485 10.91 -7.80 22.70
N LEU A 486 9.66 -8.04 22.29
CA LEU A 486 9.08 -9.39 22.20
C LEU A 486 9.82 -10.27 21.20
N SER A 487 10.25 -9.74 20.05
CA SER A 487 11.04 -10.52 19.10
C SER A 487 12.43 -10.87 19.64
N GLN A 488 13.07 -9.97 20.39
CA GLN A 488 14.34 -10.25 21.07
C GLN A 488 14.19 -11.34 22.14
N ALA A 489 13.21 -11.20 23.04
CA ALA A 489 12.90 -12.19 24.07
C ALA A 489 12.59 -13.57 23.47
N ALA A 490 11.78 -13.63 22.40
CA ALA A 490 11.47 -14.87 21.70
C ALA A 490 12.73 -15.52 21.08
N ARG A 491 13.60 -14.72 20.44
CA ARG A 491 14.86 -15.23 19.87
C ARG A 491 15.81 -15.75 20.94
N GLU A 492 15.87 -15.12 22.10
CA GLU A 492 16.66 -15.59 23.24
C GLU A 492 16.12 -16.92 23.80
N ILE A 493 14.80 -17.03 23.99
CA ILE A 493 14.14 -18.27 24.43
C ILE A 493 14.38 -19.41 23.44
N PHE A 494 14.20 -19.17 22.13
CA PHE A 494 14.55 -20.13 21.08
C PHE A 494 16.03 -20.53 21.13
N SER A 495 16.93 -19.60 21.47
CA SER A 495 18.37 -19.84 21.60
C SER A 495 18.78 -20.57 22.88
N LYS A 496 17.97 -20.51 23.95
CA LYS A 496 18.12 -21.34 25.16
C LYS A 496 17.68 -22.77 24.86
N ILE A 497 16.47 -22.96 24.33
CA ILE A 497 15.87 -24.26 24.04
C ILE A 497 16.72 -25.02 23.01
N ALA A 498 17.18 -24.35 21.94
CA ALA A 498 18.10 -24.92 20.96
C ALA A 498 19.41 -25.48 21.56
N LYS A 499 19.87 -24.95 22.71
CA LYS A 499 21.06 -25.44 23.42
C LYS A 499 20.72 -26.54 24.43
N LYS A 500 19.56 -26.45 25.10
CA LYS A 500 19.11 -27.44 26.10
C LYS A 500 18.86 -28.82 25.47
N PHE A 501 18.33 -28.85 24.26
CA PHE A 501 17.95 -30.08 23.54
C PHE A 501 18.84 -30.40 22.32
N ASP A 502 19.94 -29.66 22.12
CA ASP A 502 20.80 -29.72 20.92
C ASP A 502 20.03 -29.66 19.59
N LEU A 503 19.18 -28.64 19.44
CA LEU A 503 18.33 -28.41 18.27
C LEU A 503 18.71 -27.12 17.51
N PRO A 504 19.78 -27.11 16.69
CA PRO A 504 20.23 -25.93 15.94
C PRO A 504 19.21 -25.29 14.98
N TRP A 505 18.12 -26.00 14.66
CA TRP A 505 17.01 -25.48 13.85
C TRP A 505 16.06 -24.60 14.69
N PHE A 506 15.89 -24.89 15.97
CA PHE A 506 14.94 -24.22 16.86
C PHE A 506 15.31 -22.73 17.06
N ALA A 507 16.60 -22.42 17.18
CA ALA A 507 17.10 -21.03 17.24
C ALA A 507 16.75 -20.18 15.99
N LYS A 508 16.45 -20.84 14.85
CA LYS A 508 16.14 -20.23 13.56
C LYS A 508 14.64 -20.19 13.24
N LEU A 509 13.78 -20.52 14.20
CA LEU A 509 12.32 -20.40 14.07
C LEU A 509 11.93 -18.98 13.64
N THR A 510 10.96 -18.89 12.72
CA THR A 510 10.56 -17.63 12.09
C THR A 510 9.81 -16.75 13.09
N ILE A 511 10.16 -15.48 13.20
CA ILE A 511 9.37 -14.49 13.96
C ILE A 511 8.64 -13.58 12.96
N VAL A 512 7.33 -13.75 12.85
CA VAL A 512 6.44 -12.86 12.10
C VAL A 512 5.90 -11.79 13.04
N ALA A 513 5.86 -10.53 12.60
CA ALA A 513 5.17 -9.46 13.30
C ALA A 513 4.09 -8.82 12.42
N SER A 514 2.95 -8.47 13.01
CA SER A 514 1.87 -7.70 12.39
C SER A 514 1.34 -6.62 13.35
N ASN A 515 0.14 -6.09 13.08
CA ASN A 515 -0.52 -4.93 13.75
C ASN A 515 0.13 -3.55 13.53
N ASP A 516 -0.62 -2.65 12.89
CA ASP A 516 -0.33 -1.22 12.60
C ASP A 516 1.14 -0.86 12.24
N ILE A 517 1.81 -1.80 11.56
CA ILE A 517 3.13 -1.63 11.00
C ILE A 517 3.06 -0.67 9.80
N ASN A 518 3.79 0.44 9.89
CA ASN A 518 4.00 1.41 8.82
C ASN A 518 5.50 1.66 8.58
N GLU A 519 5.84 2.50 7.61
CA GLU A 519 7.25 2.81 7.28
C GLU A 519 8.06 3.31 8.50
N GLU A 520 7.45 4.13 9.34
CA GLU A 520 8.11 4.76 10.50
C GLU A 520 8.25 3.74 11.65
N THR A 521 7.27 2.84 11.82
CA THR A 521 7.40 1.66 12.69
C THR A 521 8.62 0.81 12.30
N ILE A 522 8.79 0.46 11.02
CA ILE A 522 9.90 -0.40 10.58
C ILE A 522 11.26 0.28 10.81
N VAL A 523 11.38 1.59 10.56
CA VAL A 523 12.61 2.34 10.88
C VAL A 523 12.92 2.28 12.39
N SER A 524 11.92 2.51 13.25
CA SER A 524 12.08 2.41 14.70
C SER A 524 12.47 1.00 15.17
N LEU A 525 11.89 -0.05 14.57
CA LEU A 525 12.25 -1.44 14.89
C LEU A 525 13.68 -1.80 14.43
N ASN A 526 14.12 -1.27 13.28
CA ASN A 526 15.49 -1.44 12.78
C ASN A 526 16.52 -0.80 13.72
N GLU A 527 16.27 0.43 14.19
CA GLU A 527 17.12 1.14 15.16
C GLU A 527 17.24 0.37 16.48
N GLN A 528 16.20 -0.37 16.87
CA GLN A 528 16.14 -1.23 18.05
C GLN A 528 16.69 -2.65 17.85
N ASN A 529 17.24 -2.98 16.66
CA ASN A 529 17.83 -4.29 16.35
C ASN A 529 16.87 -5.48 16.56
N HIS A 530 15.63 -5.36 16.07
CA HIS A 530 14.60 -6.40 16.15
C HIS A 530 15.06 -7.79 15.67
N ARG A 531 14.38 -8.86 16.10
CA ARG A 531 14.63 -10.25 15.65
C ARG A 531 13.53 -10.84 14.79
N ILE A 532 12.62 -9.99 14.33
CA ILE A 532 11.54 -10.27 13.36
C ILE A 532 12.16 -10.61 12.00
N ASP A 533 11.72 -11.73 11.41
CA ASP A 533 12.14 -12.21 10.09
C ASP A 533 11.12 -11.86 8.99
N CYS A 534 9.88 -11.53 9.35
CA CYS A 534 8.79 -11.25 8.43
C CYS A 534 7.81 -10.21 8.97
N PHE A 535 7.40 -9.23 8.15
CA PHE A 535 6.33 -8.30 8.48
C PHE A 535 5.04 -8.62 7.70
N GLY A 536 3.94 -8.82 8.43
CA GLY A 536 2.58 -8.92 7.89
C GLY A 536 1.88 -7.57 7.94
N ILE A 537 1.82 -6.86 6.81
CA ILE A 537 1.42 -5.45 6.75
C ILE A 537 0.01 -5.31 6.17
N GLY A 538 -0.86 -4.66 6.95
CA GLY A 538 -2.29 -4.50 6.64
C GLY A 538 -2.68 -3.08 6.22
N THR A 539 -3.40 -2.39 7.11
CA THR A 539 -4.14 -1.14 6.84
C THR A 539 -3.31 -0.08 6.12
N HIS A 540 -2.12 0.27 6.64
CA HIS A 540 -1.28 1.35 6.12
C HIS A 540 -0.74 1.10 4.71
N LEU A 541 -0.65 -0.18 4.29
CA LEU A 541 -0.26 -0.57 2.94
C LEU A 541 -1.45 -0.42 1.98
N VAL A 542 -2.51 -1.22 2.17
CA VAL A 542 -3.59 -1.40 1.18
C VAL A 542 -4.55 -0.21 1.05
N THR A 543 -4.61 0.65 2.07
CA THR A 543 -5.36 1.92 2.00
C THR A 543 -4.48 3.10 1.58
N CYS A 544 -3.16 2.89 1.44
CA CYS A 544 -2.17 3.95 1.27
C CYS A 544 -2.35 5.12 2.24
N GLN A 545 -2.71 4.84 3.51
CA GLN A 545 -3.32 5.79 4.47
C GLN A 545 -2.67 7.19 4.53
N LYS A 546 -1.34 7.27 4.45
CA LYS A 546 -0.57 8.53 4.46
C LYS A 546 -0.94 9.47 3.31
N GLN A 547 -1.33 8.91 2.16
CA GLN A 547 -1.84 9.62 0.98
C GLN A 547 -2.65 8.64 0.10
N PRO A 548 -3.98 8.52 0.23
CA PRO A 548 -4.79 7.50 -0.44
C PRO A 548 -5.06 7.77 -1.94
N ALA A 549 -4.41 8.76 -2.56
CA ALA A 549 -4.54 9.05 -3.99
C ALA A 549 -3.24 9.65 -4.58
N LEU A 550 -2.81 9.17 -5.75
CA LEU A 550 -1.61 9.68 -6.44
C LEU A 550 -1.85 11.07 -7.07
N GLY A 551 -3.04 11.30 -7.64
CA GLY A 551 -3.37 12.56 -8.31
C GLY A 551 -2.86 12.62 -9.75
N CYS A 552 -3.00 11.52 -10.50
CA CYS A 552 -2.92 11.55 -11.96
C CYS A 552 -4.03 12.44 -12.54
N VAL A 553 -3.74 13.02 -13.70
CA VAL A 553 -4.65 13.80 -14.54
C VAL A 553 -4.45 13.39 -15.99
N TYR A 554 -5.53 13.38 -16.76
CA TYR A 554 -5.56 13.02 -18.17
C TYR A 554 -5.95 14.26 -18.96
N LYS A 555 -5.13 14.79 -19.87
CA LYS A 555 -5.41 16.12 -20.45
C LYS A 555 -5.12 16.19 -21.95
N LEU A 556 -6.07 16.79 -22.67
CA LEU A 556 -5.95 17.15 -24.07
C LEU A 556 -4.73 18.05 -24.27
N VAL A 557 -3.83 17.65 -25.18
CA VAL A 557 -2.64 18.41 -25.57
C VAL A 557 -2.63 18.77 -27.04
N GLU A 558 -3.43 18.10 -27.88
CA GLU A 558 -3.52 18.36 -29.32
C GLU A 558 -4.88 17.91 -29.88
N ILE A 559 -5.42 18.64 -30.86
CA ILE A 559 -6.63 18.26 -31.62
C ILE A 559 -6.52 18.73 -33.06
N ASN A 560 -6.76 17.84 -34.03
CA ASN A 560 -6.61 18.07 -35.48
C ASN A 560 -5.24 18.68 -35.85
N ASN A 561 -4.16 18.14 -35.27
CA ASN A 561 -2.78 18.65 -35.34
C ASN A 561 -2.59 20.09 -34.82
N GLN A 562 -3.55 20.63 -34.04
CA GLN A 562 -3.44 21.94 -33.38
C GLN A 562 -3.20 21.74 -31.88
N PRO A 563 -2.02 22.10 -31.35
CA PRO A 563 -1.69 22.00 -29.93
C PRO A 563 -2.61 22.82 -29.02
N ARG A 564 -2.84 22.34 -27.80
CA ARG A 564 -3.75 22.92 -26.81
C ARG A 564 -3.08 23.08 -25.46
N ILE A 565 -3.23 24.27 -24.86
CA ILE A 565 -2.75 24.61 -23.52
C ILE A 565 -3.94 24.94 -22.62
N LYS A 566 -3.90 24.45 -21.37
CA LYS A 566 -4.87 24.77 -20.32
C LYS A 566 -4.20 25.66 -19.30
N LEU A 567 -4.53 26.96 -19.30
CA LEU A 567 -4.00 27.94 -18.35
C LEU A 567 -4.59 27.80 -16.94
N SER A 568 -3.93 28.38 -15.94
CA SER A 568 -4.26 28.19 -14.52
C SER A 568 -3.63 29.31 -13.67
N GLN A 569 -4.34 29.79 -12.65
CA GLN A 569 -3.80 30.71 -11.63
C GLN A 569 -2.59 30.11 -10.92
N GLU A 570 -2.67 28.82 -10.55
CA GLU A 570 -1.49 28.03 -10.20
C GLU A 570 -0.71 27.68 -11.47
N VAL A 571 0.42 28.34 -11.71
CA VAL A 571 1.38 28.04 -12.79
C VAL A 571 1.69 26.54 -12.86
N GLY A 572 1.92 25.90 -11.70
CA GLY A 572 2.21 24.47 -11.60
C GLY A 572 1.09 23.53 -12.09
N LYS A 573 -0.12 24.03 -12.38
CA LYS A 573 -1.25 23.26 -12.95
C LYS A 573 -1.46 23.50 -14.45
N VAL A 574 -0.67 24.35 -15.10
CA VAL A 574 -0.66 24.54 -16.56
C VAL A 574 -0.21 23.25 -17.27
N THR A 575 -0.80 22.94 -18.42
CA THR A 575 -0.46 21.75 -19.23
C THR A 575 0.63 22.07 -20.27
N MET A 576 1.44 21.07 -20.63
CA MET A 576 2.42 21.19 -21.72
C MET A 576 1.75 20.77 -23.03
N PRO A 577 1.64 21.65 -24.05
CA PRO A 577 0.88 21.40 -25.27
C PRO A 577 1.60 20.44 -26.23
N GLY A 578 0.86 19.97 -27.24
CA GLY A 578 1.34 19.14 -28.35
C GLY A 578 1.69 17.70 -27.98
N ARG A 579 1.88 16.84 -28.98
CA ARG A 579 2.58 15.56 -28.82
C ARG A 579 4.03 15.79 -28.39
N LYS A 580 4.52 14.92 -27.50
CA LYS A 580 5.85 15.05 -26.89
C LYS A 580 6.63 13.73 -26.89
N ALA A 581 7.90 13.78 -27.25
CA ALA A 581 8.84 12.70 -26.96
C ALA A 581 9.33 12.81 -25.51
N ALA A 582 9.68 11.68 -24.88
CA ALA A 582 10.15 11.63 -23.50
C ALA A 582 11.38 10.71 -23.39
N TYR A 583 12.47 11.25 -22.85
CA TYR A 583 13.75 10.56 -22.74
C TYR A 583 14.33 10.67 -21.34
N ARG A 584 14.87 9.57 -20.81
CA ARG A 584 15.69 9.57 -19.60
C ARG A 584 17.15 9.67 -19.96
N LEU A 585 17.83 10.67 -19.39
CA LEU A 585 19.25 10.94 -19.64
C LEU A 585 20.08 10.47 -18.45
N TYR A 586 21.14 9.70 -18.73
CA TYR A 586 21.99 9.08 -17.72
C TYR A 586 23.37 9.73 -17.63
N GLY A 587 23.97 9.69 -16.44
CA GLY A 587 25.33 10.15 -16.17
C GLY A 587 26.39 9.08 -16.41
N ALA A 588 27.66 9.48 -16.44
CA ALA A 588 28.80 8.54 -16.55
C ALA A 588 28.92 7.59 -15.34
N ASP A 589 28.23 7.90 -14.24
CA ASP A 589 28.04 7.04 -13.05
C ASP A 589 26.96 5.96 -13.24
N GLY A 590 26.29 5.93 -14.41
CA GLY A 590 25.20 5.01 -14.71
C GLY A 590 23.85 5.41 -14.09
N HIS A 591 23.77 6.54 -13.40
CA HIS A 591 22.55 7.00 -12.74
C HIS A 591 21.69 7.91 -13.63
N ALA A 592 20.38 7.86 -13.42
CA ALA A 592 19.45 8.78 -14.08
C ALA A 592 19.63 10.22 -13.54
N LEU A 593 19.84 11.18 -14.43
CA LEU A 593 20.10 12.59 -14.09
C LEU A 593 18.86 13.47 -14.17
N ILE A 594 18.05 13.24 -15.21
CA ILE A 594 16.95 14.09 -15.66
C ILE A 594 16.06 13.31 -16.64
N ASP A 595 14.75 13.54 -16.58
CA ASP A 595 13.82 13.18 -17.64
C ASP A 595 13.55 14.42 -18.49
N LEU A 596 13.83 14.31 -19.79
CA LEU A 596 13.69 15.37 -20.78
C LEU A 596 12.45 15.11 -21.64
N LEU A 597 11.61 16.13 -21.77
CA LEU A 597 10.50 16.19 -22.70
C LEU A 597 10.87 17.08 -23.90
N GLN A 598 10.50 16.63 -25.08
CA GLN A 598 10.70 17.33 -26.36
C GLN A 598 9.39 17.28 -27.15
N ARG A 599 9.26 18.08 -28.20
CA ARG A 599 8.23 17.86 -29.23
C ARG A 599 8.53 16.59 -30.02
N VAL A 600 7.54 16.03 -30.73
CA VAL A 600 7.78 14.86 -31.61
C VAL A 600 8.41 15.22 -32.95
N GLU A 601 8.54 16.52 -33.27
CA GLU A 601 9.27 17.02 -34.45
C GLU A 601 10.74 17.38 -34.15
N GLU A 602 11.21 17.18 -32.91
CA GLU A 602 12.63 17.37 -32.55
C GLU A 602 13.42 16.07 -32.73
N ASP A 603 14.68 16.19 -33.15
CA ASP A 603 15.61 15.06 -33.14
C ASP A 603 15.79 14.49 -31.72
N ALA A 604 15.92 13.17 -31.64
CA ALA A 604 16.18 12.46 -30.39
C ALA A 604 17.57 12.86 -29.83
N PRO A 605 17.75 12.95 -28.50
CA PRO A 605 18.99 13.41 -27.92
C PRO A 605 20.06 12.32 -28.00
N GLU A 606 21.26 12.65 -28.47
CA GLU A 606 22.33 11.67 -28.70
C GLU A 606 23.29 11.52 -27.52
N VAL A 607 23.91 10.33 -27.41
CA VAL A 607 24.96 10.06 -26.41
C VAL A 607 26.19 10.92 -26.69
N GLY A 608 26.73 11.58 -25.66
CA GLY A 608 27.84 12.52 -25.78
C GLY A 608 27.47 13.90 -26.33
N GLN A 609 26.25 14.10 -26.83
CA GLN A 609 25.78 15.40 -27.33
C GLN A 609 25.40 16.33 -26.16
N LYS A 610 25.79 17.60 -26.23
CA LYS A 610 25.51 18.60 -25.19
C LYS A 610 24.15 19.26 -25.41
N ILE A 611 23.15 18.87 -24.62
CA ILE A 611 21.79 19.40 -24.68
C ILE A 611 21.49 20.38 -23.55
N LEU A 612 20.66 21.40 -23.81
CA LEU A 612 20.15 22.34 -22.82
C LEU A 612 18.79 21.85 -22.29
N CYS A 613 18.74 21.50 -21.00
CA CYS A 613 17.51 21.13 -20.31
C CYS A 613 17.01 22.31 -19.46
N ARG A 614 15.74 22.69 -19.62
CA ARG A 614 15.11 23.81 -18.89
C ARG A 614 13.91 23.31 -18.07
N HIS A 615 13.76 23.78 -16.84
CA HIS A 615 12.53 23.53 -16.09
C HIS A 615 11.36 24.27 -16.76
N PRO A 616 10.21 23.62 -17.06
CA PRO A 616 9.15 24.21 -17.90
C PRO A 616 8.47 25.46 -17.35
N PHE A 617 8.68 25.80 -16.07
CA PHE A 617 8.01 26.93 -15.40
C PHE A 617 8.90 27.76 -14.47
N GLU A 618 10.23 27.56 -14.46
CA GLU A 618 11.16 28.34 -13.62
C GLU A 618 12.45 28.63 -14.41
N GLU A 619 12.56 29.83 -14.97
CA GLU A 619 13.56 30.16 -15.99
C GLU A 619 15.02 30.01 -15.51
N SER A 620 15.25 30.23 -14.22
CA SER A 620 16.55 30.11 -13.56
C SER A 620 17.01 28.66 -13.39
N LYS A 621 16.09 27.69 -13.40
CA LYS A 621 16.38 26.27 -13.28
C LYS A 621 16.65 25.67 -14.68
N ARG A 622 17.89 25.79 -15.13
CA ARG A 622 18.37 25.21 -16.40
C ARG A 622 19.78 24.64 -16.25
N ALA A 623 20.09 23.60 -17.00
CA ALA A 623 21.41 22.95 -16.99
C ALA A 623 21.76 22.41 -18.38
N TYR A 624 23.05 22.35 -18.68
CA TYR A 624 23.53 21.52 -19.79
C TYR A 624 23.76 20.09 -19.31
N VAL A 625 23.35 19.12 -20.12
CA VAL A 625 23.57 17.69 -19.89
C VAL A 625 24.34 17.11 -21.08
N ILE A 626 25.25 16.18 -20.78
CA ILE A 626 25.95 15.36 -21.76
C ILE A 626 25.68 13.91 -21.33
N PRO A 627 24.74 13.19 -22.00
CA PRO A 627 24.30 11.88 -21.52
C PRO A 627 25.29 10.78 -21.91
N SER A 628 25.52 9.83 -21.00
CA SER A 628 26.26 8.58 -21.26
C SER A 628 25.39 7.51 -21.94
N LYS A 629 24.09 7.56 -21.66
CA LYS A 629 23.02 6.74 -22.22
C LYS A 629 21.77 7.62 -22.33
N VAL A 630 21.03 7.43 -23.41
CA VAL A 630 19.68 7.96 -23.62
C VAL A 630 18.70 6.78 -23.67
N GLU A 631 17.51 6.95 -23.13
CA GLU A 631 16.47 5.94 -23.06
C GLU A 631 15.11 6.57 -23.41
N ALA A 632 14.50 6.19 -24.53
CA ALA A 632 13.15 6.61 -24.86
C ALA A 632 12.16 5.93 -23.90
N LEU A 633 11.34 6.72 -23.22
CA LEU A 633 10.45 6.22 -22.17
C LEU A 633 9.15 5.63 -22.70
N HIS A 634 8.70 6.03 -23.90
CA HIS A 634 7.42 5.60 -24.46
C HIS A 634 7.57 4.48 -25.50
N LYS A 635 6.71 3.46 -25.40
CA LYS A 635 6.50 2.42 -26.43
C LYS A 635 5.03 2.40 -26.83
N LEU A 636 4.73 2.17 -28.12
CA LEU A 636 3.36 1.95 -28.61
C LEU A 636 2.90 0.54 -28.21
N TYR A 637 1.94 0.43 -27.29
CA TYR A 637 1.43 -0.85 -26.79
C TYR A 637 0.13 -1.30 -27.46
N TRP A 638 -0.68 -0.37 -27.97
CA TRP A 638 -1.98 -0.63 -28.59
C TRP A 638 -2.09 0.11 -29.92
N GLU A 639 -2.45 -0.61 -30.97
CA GLU A 639 -2.70 -0.09 -32.32
C GLU A 639 -3.64 -1.07 -33.05
N ASN A 640 -4.47 -0.58 -33.98
CA ASN A 640 -5.28 -1.43 -34.88
C ASN A 640 -6.15 -2.48 -34.14
N GLY A 641 -6.64 -2.12 -32.96
CA GLY A 641 -7.44 -2.99 -32.09
C GLY A 641 -6.68 -4.14 -31.43
N LYS A 642 -5.35 -4.06 -31.27
CA LYS A 642 -4.52 -5.15 -30.75
C LYS A 642 -3.38 -4.67 -29.84
N ILE A 643 -2.99 -5.53 -28.90
CA ILE A 643 -1.76 -5.36 -28.10
C ILE A 643 -0.55 -5.77 -28.94
N LEU A 644 0.47 -4.90 -29.04
CA LEU A 644 1.65 -5.12 -29.90
C LEU A 644 2.77 -5.98 -29.28
N TYR A 645 2.76 -6.20 -27.96
CA TYR A 645 3.80 -6.95 -27.24
C TYR A 645 3.21 -7.98 -26.28
N LYS A 646 3.94 -9.09 -26.01
CA LYS A 646 3.60 -9.97 -24.87
C LYS A 646 3.70 -9.16 -23.58
N LEU A 647 2.65 -9.17 -22.77
CA LEU A 647 2.67 -8.52 -21.46
C LEU A 647 3.61 -9.28 -20.49
N PRO A 648 4.41 -8.57 -19.68
CA PRO A 648 5.34 -9.21 -18.74
C PRO A 648 4.60 -9.87 -17.58
N THR A 649 5.15 -10.97 -17.07
CA THR A 649 4.69 -11.60 -15.82
C THR A 649 4.90 -10.66 -14.62
N LEU A 650 4.16 -10.90 -13.53
CA LEU A 650 4.35 -10.12 -12.29
C LEU A 650 5.78 -10.22 -11.73
N LEU A 651 6.47 -11.34 -11.95
CA LEU A 651 7.86 -11.52 -11.52
C LEU A 651 8.84 -10.69 -12.37
N GLU A 652 8.67 -10.65 -13.68
CA GLU A 652 9.45 -9.77 -14.57
C GLU A 652 9.21 -8.29 -14.21
N THR A 653 7.97 -7.92 -13.89
CA THR A 653 7.62 -6.55 -13.46
C THR A 653 8.17 -6.21 -12.06
N LYS A 654 8.10 -7.12 -11.07
CA LYS A 654 8.78 -6.98 -9.76
C LYS A 654 10.29 -6.81 -9.92
N ASN A 655 10.90 -7.54 -10.87
CA ASN A 655 12.31 -7.38 -11.22
C ASN A 655 12.60 -6.05 -11.94
N ARG A 656 11.69 -5.54 -12.79
CA ARG A 656 11.79 -4.22 -13.42
C ARG A 656 11.75 -3.08 -12.39
N VAL A 657 10.87 -3.18 -11.38
CA VAL A 657 10.84 -2.23 -10.23
C VAL A 657 12.19 -2.18 -9.53
N LYS A 658 12.73 -3.36 -9.18
CA LYS A 658 14.04 -3.49 -8.53
C LYS A 658 15.19 -2.93 -9.38
N ALA A 659 15.17 -3.15 -10.69
CA ALA A 659 16.18 -2.62 -11.62
C ALA A 659 16.04 -1.10 -11.82
N SER A 660 14.82 -0.59 -11.98
CA SER A 660 14.56 0.84 -12.18
C SER A 660 14.86 1.67 -10.92
N LEU A 661 14.61 1.14 -9.72
CA LEU A 661 15.05 1.76 -8.46
C LEU A 661 16.58 1.72 -8.26
N ALA A 662 17.30 0.82 -8.94
CA ALA A 662 18.76 0.82 -8.91
C ALA A 662 19.36 1.97 -9.73
N THR A 663 18.68 2.46 -10.77
CA THR A 663 19.17 3.58 -11.61
C THR A 663 19.15 4.92 -10.89
N LEU A 664 18.37 5.08 -9.81
CA LEU A 664 18.36 6.33 -9.04
C LEU A 664 19.51 6.39 -8.03
N ARG A 665 20.08 7.58 -7.86
CA ARG A 665 21.01 7.91 -6.76
C ARG A 665 20.27 7.81 -5.41
N ASN A 666 21.00 7.46 -4.35
CA ASN A 666 20.40 7.18 -3.03
C ASN A 666 19.82 8.42 -2.32
N ASP A 667 20.27 9.62 -2.68
CA ASP A 667 19.75 10.89 -2.17
C ASP A 667 18.34 11.23 -2.67
N ILE A 668 17.92 10.69 -3.82
CA ILE A 668 16.54 10.79 -4.35
C ILE A 668 15.61 9.78 -3.65
N LYS A 669 16.16 8.63 -3.22
CA LYS A 669 15.40 7.50 -2.67
C LYS A 669 15.12 7.56 -1.17
N ARG A 670 15.84 8.39 -0.40
CA ARG A 670 15.72 8.46 1.07
C ARG A 670 14.33 8.90 1.53
N ASN A 671 13.89 8.41 2.68
CA ASN A 671 12.57 8.74 3.24
C ASN A 671 12.45 10.17 3.76
N LEU A 672 13.52 10.72 4.33
CA LEU A 672 13.52 12.07 4.91
C LEU A 672 14.22 13.06 3.97
N ASN A 673 13.51 14.12 3.59
CA ASN A 673 13.99 15.20 2.74
C ASN A 673 14.73 14.72 1.45
N PRO A 674 14.15 13.83 0.63
CA PRO A 674 14.78 13.37 -0.62
C PRO A 674 15.17 14.54 -1.56
N THR A 675 16.20 14.32 -2.36
CA THR A 675 16.63 15.27 -3.39
C THR A 675 15.66 15.23 -4.57
N PRO A 676 15.04 16.35 -4.98
CA PRO A 676 14.12 16.36 -6.10
C PRO A 676 14.75 15.86 -7.39
N TYR A 677 14.06 14.93 -8.05
CA TYR A 677 14.44 14.51 -9.40
C TYR A 677 14.10 15.62 -10.41
N LYS A 678 14.88 15.70 -11.49
CA LYS A 678 14.71 16.75 -12.49
C LYS A 678 13.82 16.24 -13.61
N VAL A 679 12.73 16.96 -13.86
CA VAL A 679 11.97 16.87 -15.11
C VAL A 679 12.11 18.20 -15.82
N SER A 680 12.36 18.17 -17.12
CA SER A 680 12.66 19.36 -17.92
C SER A 680 12.21 19.22 -19.36
N VAL A 681 12.20 20.33 -20.06
CA VAL A 681 11.88 20.46 -21.48
C VAL A 681 13.14 20.87 -22.26
N SER A 682 13.15 20.60 -23.57
CA SER A 682 14.11 21.22 -24.50
C SER A 682 13.89 22.72 -24.62
N ASP A 683 14.85 23.41 -25.24
CA ASP A 683 14.76 24.84 -25.51
C ASP A 683 13.63 25.19 -26.50
N ASN A 684 13.35 24.29 -27.46
CA ASN A 684 12.23 24.43 -28.41
C ASN A 684 10.89 24.27 -27.69
N LEU A 685 10.69 23.16 -26.95
CA LEU A 685 9.46 22.94 -26.20
C LEU A 685 9.25 24.00 -25.10
N TYR A 686 10.31 24.52 -24.46
CA TYR A 686 10.22 25.66 -23.54
C TYR A 686 9.63 26.90 -24.22
N SER A 687 10.23 27.29 -25.35
CA SER A 687 9.82 28.50 -26.08
C SER A 687 8.40 28.34 -26.60
N PHE A 688 8.08 27.17 -27.15
CA PHE A 688 6.74 26.81 -27.61
C PHE A 688 5.66 26.84 -26.51
N ILE A 689 5.98 26.40 -25.29
CA ILE A 689 5.09 26.56 -24.12
C ILE A 689 4.82 28.04 -23.83
N HIS A 690 5.85 28.89 -23.89
CA HIS A 690 5.74 30.31 -23.60
C HIS A 690 4.93 31.06 -24.67
N ASP A 691 5.23 30.83 -25.95
CA ASP A 691 4.54 31.44 -27.08
C ASP A 691 3.04 31.08 -27.08
N LEU A 692 2.72 29.80 -26.88
CA LEU A 692 1.33 29.34 -26.85
C LEU A 692 0.60 29.83 -25.58
N TRP A 693 1.31 30.03 -24.45
CA TRP A 693 0.74 30.70 -23.29
C TRP A 693 0.37 32.14 -23.63
N LEU A 694 1.30 32.95 -24.15
CA LEU A 694 1.05 34.36 -24.48
C LEU A 694 -0.11 34.53 -25.46
N GLN A 695 -0.25 33.64 -26.44
CA GLN A 695 -1.37 33.63 -27.40
C GLN A 695 -2.73 33.29 -26.78
N ASN A 696 -2.78 32.60 -25.63
CA ASN A 696 -4.02 32.14 -24.99
C ASN A 696 -4.32 32.86 -23.66
N ALA A 697 -3.42 33.72 -23.17
CA ALA A 697 -3.66 34.52 -21.97
C ALA A 697 -4.48 35.76 -22.33
N PRO A 698 -5.63 36.00 -21.68
CA PRO A 698 -6.42 37.20 -21.95
C PRO A 698 -5.67 38.45 -21.48
N ILE A 699 -5.57 39.44 -22.36
CA ILE A 699 -5.04 40.76 -22.02
C ILE A 699 -6.12 41.51 -21.22
N GLY A 700 -5.81 41.88 -19.98
CA GLY A 700 -6.68 42.72 -19.16
C GLY A 700 -6.45 44.20 -19.46
N GLU A 701 -7.51 44.90 -19.85
CA GLU A 701 -7.54 46.36 -19.86
C GLU A 701 -7.85 46.85 -18.44
N LEU A 702 -7.14 47.89 -17.99
CA LEU A 702 -7.30 48.50 -16.66
C LEU A 702 -7.59 49.98 -16.84
N SER A 703 -8.78 50.39 -16.39
CA SER A 703 -9.32 51.76 -16.46
C SER A 703 -9.29 52.47 -15.10
#